data_AF-A0A401RZ54-F1
#
_entry.id   AF-A0A401RZ54-F1
#
_cell.length_a   1.000
_cell.length_b   1.000
_cell.length_c   1.000
_cell.angle_alpha   90.00
_cell.angle_beta   90.00
_cell.angle_gamma   90.00
#
_symmetry.space_group_name_H-M   'P 1'
#
loop_
_entity.id
_entity.type
_entity.pdbx_description
1 polymer ?
#
loop_
_entity_poly.entity_id
_entity_poly.type
_entity_poly.pdbx_seq_one_letter_code
_entity_poly.pdbx_strand_id
1 'polypeptide(L)'
;MACSVQEHSVSLVFVNEDQKGGFQFTHSPESQQPLKLEVKVQEEEASLRLIDRNGVCVFKCSMNRETESCRVGKQAFLITVGYSSVLLQFQSINEFFTFYNSLKMFKDSKKVCSAFSQRTEDASAVQYFQFYGCLSQQQSMMQDYIKTATYQRAMLQNHDDFNGKVVLDVGCGSGILSFFAVQAGARKVYAVEASSMSKYAEILVRSNNLSEQVMILEGKIEEIAIPEKVDIIISEPMGYLLFNERMLESYLHAKKWLKPNGMMFPTFGDVHLAPFSDEQLYMEHYTRANFWYQQCFHGINLTGLCNAAMEEYFSQPIVDTFDVVILMARSVKYTVNFLQSDEDDLHRMEIPFVFQILQSGPVHGLAFWFDVAFVGTQKTVWLSTSPAEPLTHWYQVRCLLQTPLIAKEGETFSGKVLLVANKRQSYDIHIMGMMDQTGFKSGNLLDLKNPFFSKSSLQIRLQRSSETLKKLNGGDGKGKSKFITQKKEKGTETNNPKKLKHGTGKIYAAKFKGKQQTGKKRKLFAGNKEGTTAKKPKWGDYKKQKKELKQNRQLDKKTNYDLVVRSKHIWETVRRKECSKEKRAEMMKELQKLVHGNIKNIAFAHDSARVIQCYVQFGDEKQRQEAFEELKEHLVNLSKSKYGRHIVKKFLMYGTKQQVAEIIKSFKGEVKKMLRHSEASAIVEYAYNDKAILEQRKMLTEELYGNMFMICKSVFCPTLDKVLEFNPDKRESIMGEMKEILTPMAQKEAVIKHSLVHKAFLDFFTHCPEKMRTEMIEAVREAAIYMAHTHDGSRVAMHCLWHGTAKDRKIIVKTMKTYVEKIATKDSDIRQRELLAAVSQSLLKYLQDNAREMVMNKAKSVIVADILGHAIGDLQPAMNAVVEVAAEVFVPGGSNDELHMVEHPAGHLVLKWLIEQDGKMEELGKPECFARTLVERVGIESLKSWAQVNRGAIVLCCLLQSKNEDVSKKVNKALKRLIPKLKMMENVKGVEMLIEKLTAK
;
A
#
# COMPACT_ATOMS: atom_id res chain seq x y z
N MET A 1 31.48 -15.47 39.80
CA MET A 1 32.78 -14.81 39.44
C MET A 1 33.20 -13.84 40.55
N ALA A 2 34.44 -13.33 40.55
CA ALA A 2 34.79 -12.20 41.43
C ALA A 2 33.95 -10.96 41.05
N CYS A 3 33.44 -10.23 42.04
CA CYS A 3 32.52 -9.13 41.80
C CYS A 3 33.31 -7.85 41.47
N SER A 4 33.49 -7.58 40.18
CA SER A 4 34.16 -6.38 39.70
C SER A 4 33.32 -5.13 40.00
N VAL A 5 33.97 -4.15 40.64
CA VAL A 5 33.49 -2.77 40.72
C VAL A 5 34.29 -1.97 39.71
N GLN A 6 33.60 -1.23 38.84
CA GLN A 6 34.24 -0.25 37.94
C GLN A 6 33.73 1.14 38.25
N GLU A 7 34.59 2.14 38.07
CA GLU A 7 34.32 3.54 38.37
C GLU A 7 34.55 4.37 37.10
N HIS A 8 33.54 5.14 36.67
CA HIS A 8 33.59 5.97 35.46
C HIS A 8 33.09 7.38 35.74
N SER A 9 33.59 8.39 35.01
CA SER A 9 33.14 9.78 35.13
C SER A 9 32.06 10.10 34.09
N VAL A 10 30.85 10.46 34.55
CA VAL A 10 29.71 10.74 33.68
C VAL A 10 28.90 11.96 34.12
N SER A 11 28.19 12.60 33.20
CA SER A 11 27.02 13.43 33.51
C SER A 11 25.73 12.63 33.33
N LEU A 12 24.70 13.03 34.08
CA LEU A 12 23.39 12.38 34.15
C LEU A 12 22.32 13.31 33.59
N VAL A 13 21.52 12.83 32.65
CA VAL A 13 20.38 13.59 32.10
C VAL A 13 19.12 12.73 32.13
N PHE A 14 18.10 13.19 32.84
CA PHE A 14 16.77 12.58 32.82
C PHE A 14 16.03 12.96 31.53
N VAL A 15 15.36 11.97 30.93
CA VAL A 15 14.63 12.09 29.67
C VAL A 15 13.15 11.82 29.97
N ASN A 16 12.40 12.90 30.19
CA ASN A 16 10.97 12.84 30.49
C ASN A 16 10.14 12.80 29.19
N GLU A 17 9.12 11.94 29.16
CA GLU A 17 8.02 12.05 28.20
C GLU A 17 7.00 13.08 28.68
N ASP A 18 7.15 14.32 28.20
CA ASP A 18 6.11 15.33 28.38
C ASP A 18 4.99 15.12 27.34
N GLN A 19 3.74 15.49 27.66
CA GLN A 19 2.53 15.20 26.83
C GLN A 19 2.46 15.94 25.47
N LYS A 20 3.61 16.41 24.96
CA LYS A 20 3.80 17.07 23.66
C LYS A 20 4.83 16.36 22.77
N GLY A 21 5.23 15.12 23.10
CA GLY A 21 5.92 14.22 22.17
C GLY A 21 7.33 14.65 21.76
N GLY A 22 8.04 15.38 22.63
CA GLY A 22 9.42 15.77 22.45
C GLY A 22 10.22 15.46 23.71
N PHE A 23 11.37 14.78 23.56
CA PHE A 23 12.31 14.55 24.65
C PHE A 23 12.88 15.89 25.13
N GLN A 24 12.50 16.30 26.35
CA GLN A 24 13.06 17.49 26.99
C GLN A 24 14.12 17.07 28.00
N PHE A 25 15.37 17.38 27.70
CA PHE A 25 16.51 17.15 28.59
C PHE A 25 16.45 18.14 29.76
N THR A 26 15.95 17.70 30.91
CA THR A 26 15.89 18.53 32.12
C THR A 26 17.22 18.48 32.85
N HIS A 27 18.10 19.44 32.57
CA HIS A 27 19.25 19.73 33.43
C HIS A 27 18.75 20.25 34.78
N SER A 28 19.07 19.57 35.88
CA SER A 28 18.96 20.19 37.20
C SER A 28 20.07 21.25 37.35
N PRO A 29 19.87 22.33 38.14
CA PRO A 29 20.87 23.39 38.29
C PRO A 29 22.25 22.91 38.79
N GLU A 30 22.30 21.74 39.42
CA GLU A 30 23.52 21.12 39.99
C GLU A 30 24.24 20.17 38.99
N SER A 31 23.59 19.82 37.87
CA SER A 31 24.03 18.74 36.95
C SER A 31 25.26 19.03 36.07
N GLN A 32 25.94 20.17 36.25
CA GLN A 32 27.15 20.52 35.49
C GLN A 32 28.45 19.90 36.05
N GLN A 33 28.43 19.26 37.23
CA GLN A 33 29.61 18.58 37.78
C GLN A 33 29.59 17.07 37.45
N PRO A 34 30.75 16.46 37.12
CA PRO A 34 30.82 15.03 36.84
C PRO A 34 30.51 14.19 38.08
N LEU A 35 29.67 13.18 37.89
CA LEU A 35 29.29 12.17 38.87
C LEU A 35 30.16 10.93 38.72
N LYS A 36 30.36 10.21 39.83
CA LYS A 36 31.05 8.92 39.88
C LYS A 36 30.05 7.79 39.62
N LEU A 37 30.18 7.09 38.50
CA LEU A 37 29.40 5.89 38.15
C LEU A 37 30.10 4.64 38.67
N GLU A 38 29.54 4.03 39.73
CA GLU A 38 29.94 2.71 40.20
C GLU A 38 29.08 1.63 39.51
N VAL A 39 29.76 0.70 38.81
CA VAL A 39 29.16 -0.47 38.18
C VAL A 39 29.53 -1.70 39.00
N LYS A 40 28.53 -2.42 39.54
CA LYS A 40 28.75 -3.68 40.27
C LYS A 40 27.95 -4.81 39.62
N VAL A 41 28.66 -5.73 38.97
CA VAL A 41 28.04 -6.87 38.26
C VAL A 41 27.88 -8.07 39.20
N GLN A 42 26.67 -8.61 39.26
CA GLN A 42 26.31 -9.86 39.95
C GLN A 42 25.65 -10.82 38.93
N GLU A 43 25.44 -12.08 39.29
CA GLU A 43 25.31 -13.16 38.30
C GLU A 43 24.10 -13.05 37.34
N GLU A 44 23.04 -12.35 37.74
CA GLU A 44 21.85 -12.09 36.90
C GLU A 44 21.47 -10.60 36.81
N GLU A 45 22.22 -9.71 37.48
CA GLU A 45 21.88 -8.29 37.64
C GLU A 45 23.15 -7.41 37.73
N ALA A 46 23.21 -6.35 36.94
CA ALA A 46 24.24 -5.31 37.06
C ALA A 46 23.66 -4.08 37.77
N SER A 47 24.14 -3.79 38.99
CA SER A 47 23.74 -2.60 39.73
C SER A 47 24.60 -1.40 39.31
N LEU A 48 23.93 -0.31 38.92
CA LEU A 48 24.55 0.98 38.64
C LEU A 48 24.22 1.96 39.78
N ARG A 49 25.22 2.71 40.24
CA ARG A 49 25.05 3.81 41.20
C ARG A 49 25.79 5.04 40.70
N LEU A 50 25.16 6.20 40.80
CA LEU A 50 25.79 7.49 40.57
C LEU A 50 25.92 8.22 41.89
N ILE A 51 27.14 8.65 42.19
CA ILE A 51 27.51 9.30 43.44
C ILE A 51 28.04 10.70 43.14
N ASP A 52 27.63 11.69 43.93
CA ASP A 52 28.12 13.06 43.85
C ASP A 52 29.48 13.24 44.56
N ARG A 53 29.99 14.48 44.60
CA ARG A 53 31.26 14.81 45.28
C ARG A 53 31.19 14.74 46.81
N ASN A 54 29.99 14.66 47.39
CA ASN A 54 29.75 14.56 48.83
C ASN A 54 29.57 13.10 49.30
N GLY A 55 29.61 12.13 48.38
CA GLY A 55 29.37 10.71 48.67
C GLY A 55 27.88 10.31 48.63
N VAL A 56 26.99 11.20 48.17
CA VAL A 56 25.54 10.97 48.11
C VAL A 56 25.17 10.26 46.81
N CYS A 57 24.43 9.15 46.91
CA CYS A 57 23.94 8.38 45.76
C CYS A 57 22.74 9.07 45.10
N VAL A 58 22.97 9.88 44.05
CA VAL A 58 21.94 10.68 43.35
C VAL A 58 21.06 9.87 42.39
N PHE A 59 21.54 8.71 41.91
CA PHE A 59 20.74 7.79 41.09
C PHE A 59 21.23 6.36 41.28
N LYS A 60 20.31 5.40 41.30
CA LYS A 60 20.60 3.96 41.33
C LYS A 60 19.61 3.22 40.47
N CYS A 61 20.09 2.32 39.63
CA CYS A 61 19.24 1.34 38.95
C CYS A 61 19.88 -0.05 38.95
N SER A 62 19.06 -1.04 38.60
CA SER A 62 19.50 -2.39 38.26
C SER A 62 19.27 -2.61 36.77
N MET A 63 20.20 -3.28 36.11
CA MET A 63 20.06 -3.75 34.74
C MET A 63 20.04 -5.28 34.71
N ASN A 64 18.96 -5.83 34.18
CA ASN A 64 18.83 -7.24 33.80
C ASN A 64 18.90 -7.38 32.25
N ARG A 65 18.63 -8.57 31.72
CA ARG A 65 18.63 -8.82 30.27
C ARG A 65 17.50 -8.12 29.51
N GLU A 66 16.38 -7.89 30.19
CA GLU A 66 15.16 -7.25 29.65
C GLU A 66 15.23 -5.72 29.70
N THR A 67 16.24 -5.14 30.37
CA THR A 67 16.38 -3.70 30.55
C THR A 67 16.75 -3.03 29.22
N GLU A 68 15.77 -2.34 28.63
CA GLU A 68 15.94 -1.55 27.40
C GLU A 68 17.08 -0.54 27.57
N SER A 69 18.06 -0.62 26.68
CA SER A 69 19.30 0.16 26.79
C SER A 69 20.06 0.16 25.46
N CYS A 70 20.60 1.31 25.06
CA CYS A 70 21.27 1.48 23.78
C CYS A 70 22.42 2.51 23.80
N ARG A 71 23.35 2.38 22.85
CA ARG A 71 24.39 3.37 22.61
C ARG A 71 23.81 4.60 21.91
N VAL A 72 24.11 5.79 22.41
CA VAL A 72 23.76 7.07 21.80
C VAL A 72 25.04 7.80 21.39
N GLY A 73 25.29 7.89 20.08
CA GLY A 73 26.48 8.52 19.55
C GLY A 73 27.79 7.83 19.99
N LYS A 74 28.88 8.59 20.13
CA LYS A 74 30.20 8.05 20.45
C LYS A 74 30.44 7.83 21.95
N GLN A 75 29.84 8.64 22.83
CA GLN A 75 30.16 8.75 24.26
C GLN A 75 28.95 8.68 25.22
N ALA A 76 27.74 8.37 24.74
CA ALA A 76 26.57 8.30 25.61
C ALA A 76 25.83 6.96 25.53
N PHE A 77 25.11 6.63 26.60
CA PHE A 77 24.37 5.38 26.77
C PHE A 77 23.02 5.68 27.41
N LEU A 78 21.93 5.27 26.74
CA LEU A 78 20.57 5.44 27.23
C LEU A 78 20.14 4.16 27.95
N ILE A 79 19.48 4.30 29.10
CA ILE A 79 18.90 3.23 29.89
C ILE A 79 17.45 3.60 30.18
N THR A 80 16.51 2.69 29.92
CA THR A 80 15.09 2.86 30.19
C THR A 80 14.66 1.87 31.26
N VAL A 81 14.07 2.39 32.35
CA VAL A 81 13.59 1.58 33.49
C VAL A 81 12.15 1.97 33.78
N GLY A 82 11.21 1.11 33.35
CA GLY A 82 9.79 1.44 33.37
C GLY A 82 9.48 2.66 32.49
N TYR A 83 8.85 3.69 33.06
CA TYR A 83 8.49 4.93 32.36
C TYR A 83 9.57 6.02 32.43
N SER A 84 10.78 5.72 32.93
CA SER A 84 11.87 6.68 33.07
C SER A 84 13.05 6.32 32.18
N SER A 85 13.36 7.21 31.23
CA SER A 85 14.55 7.12 30.38
C SER A 85 15.66 8.01 30.95
N VAL A 86 16.89 7.50 30.94
CA VAL A 86 18.06 8.13 31.57
C VAL A 86 19.26 8.04 30.64
N LEU A 87 19.85 9.18 30.30
CA LEU A 87 21.05 9.26 29.47
C LEU A 87 22.29 9.47 30.35
N LEU A 88 23.23 8.54 30.25
CA LEU A 88 24.58 8.65 30.80
C LEU A 88 25.52 9.17 29.70
N GLN A 89 26.25 10.25 29.97
CA GLN A 89 27.24 10.80 29.03
C GLN A 89 28.63 10.78 29.65
N PHE A 90 29.56 10.05 29.03
CA PHE A 90 30.90 9.77 29.55
C PHE A 90 31.90 10.85 29.15
N GLN A 91 32.78 11.24 30.07
CA GLN A 91 33.80 12.26 29.82
C GLN A 91 34.76 11.85 28.69
N SER A 92 35.20 10.59 28.67
CA SER A 92 36.04 10.04 27.60
C SER A 92 35.37 8.93 26.79
N ILE A 93 35.88 8.73 25.56
CA ILE A 93 35.55 7.59 24.69
C ILE A 93 36.02 6.26 25.30
N ASN A 94 37.12 6.26 26.05
CA ASN A 94 37.70 5.04 26.63
C ASN A 94 36.89 4.52 27.83
N GLU A 95 36.40 5.41 28.71
CA GLU A 95 35.45 5.03 29.77
C GLU A 95 34.17 4.47 29.15
N PHE A 96 33.59 5.15 28.15
CA PHE A 96 32.42 4.66 27.43
C PHE A 96 32.64 3.23 26.89
N PHE A 97 33.76 2.97 26.20
CA PHE A 97 34.04 1.63 25.66
C PHE A 97 34.29 0.59 26.76
N THR A 98 34.96 0.96 27.86
CA THR A 98 35.20 0.07 29.00
C THR A 98 33.89 -0.34 29.67
N PHE A 99 33.01 0.62 29.93
CA PHE A 99 31.65 0.41 30.42
C PHE A 99 30.81 -0.44 29.44
N TYR A 100 30.77 -0.05 28.17
CA TYR A 100 29.98 -0.71 27.13
C TYR A 100 30.40 -2.16 26.90
N ASN A 101 31.70 -2.44 26.85
CA ASN A 101 32.21 -3.80 26.68
C ASN A 101 31.88 -4.67 27.90
N SER A 102 31.92 -4.10 29.11
CA SER A 102 31.58 -4.80 30.36
C SER A 102 30.09 -5.16 30.42
N LEU A 103 29.19 -4.23 30.05
CA LEU A 103 27.76 -4.51 29.90
C LEU A 103 27.47 -5.49 28.75
N LYS A 104 28.22 -5.43 27.65
CA LYS A 104 28.08 -6.37 26.55
C LYS A 104 28.45 -7.80 27.00
N MET A 105 29.60 -7.99 27.64
CA MET A 105 29.99 -9.29 28.20
C MET A 105 28.97 -9.81 29.23
N PHE A 106 28.37 -8.94 30.04
CA PHE A 106 27.27 -9.31 30.93
C PHE A 106 26.03 -9.81 30.17
N LYS A 107 25.58 -9.12 29.11
CA LYS A 107 24.45 -9.56 28.28
C LYS A 107 24.75 -10.86 27.52
N ASP A 108 25.96 -11.01 26.98
CA ASP A 108 26.39 -12.18 26.20
C ASP A 108 26.68 -13.43 27.07
N SER A 109 26.93 -13.27 28.38
CA SER A 109 27.41 -14.30 29.34
C SER A 109 26.65 -15.63 29.43
N LYS A 110 25.39 -15.69 28.97
CA LYS A 110 24.64 -16.94 28.73
C LYS A 110 23.80 -16.80 27.45
N LYS A 111 24.39 -16.40 26.33
CA LYS A 111 23.76 -16.60 25.01
C LYS A 111 23.88 -18.08 24.67
N VAL A 112 22.79 -18.84 24.74
CA VAL A 112 22.79 -20.25 24.34
C VAL A 112 23.15 -20.31 22.86
N CYS A 113 24.31 -20.90 22.55
CA CYS A 113 24.91 -20.83 21.23
C CYS A 113 24.27 -21.86 20.28
N SER A 114 22.97 -21.67 19.98
CA SER A 114 22.19 -22.50 19.06
C SER A 114 22.79 -22.49 17.65
N ALA A 115 22.55 -23.56 16.86
CA ALA A 115 23.01 -23.64 15.48
C ALA A 115 22.56 -22.40 14.67
N PHE A 116 21.30 -21.96 14.86
CA PHE A 116 20.77 -20.72 14.29
C PHE A 116 21.64 -19.50 14.65
N SER A 117 22.00 -19.31 15.93
CA SER A 117 22.79 -18.15 16.39
C SER A 117 24.26 -18.16 15.92
N GLN A 118 24.78 -19.33 15.52
CA GLN A 118 26.12 -19.46 14.96
C GLN A 118 26.14 -19.13 13.45
N ARG A 119 25.11 -19.59 12.74
CA ARG A 119 24.97 -19.45 11.27
C ARG A 119 24.31 -18.14 10.81
N THR A 120 23.62 -17.42 11.69
CA THR A 120 22.86 -16.20 11.37
C THR A 120 23.34 -14.97 12.15
N GLU A 121 23.47 -13.83 11.48
CA GLU A 121 23.69 -12.52 12.13
C GLU A 121 22.43 -12.01 12.84
N ASP A 122 22.58 -11.53 14.09
CA ASP A 122 21.48 -11.02 14.92
C ASP A 122 20.63 -9.95 14.20
N ALA A 123 21.25 -9.09 13.39
CA ALA A 123 20.56 -8.05 12.62
C ALA A 123 19.63 -8.63 11.52
N SER A 124 20.08 -9.69 10.81
CA SER A 124 19.23 -10.39 9.85
C SER A 124 18.10 -11.13 10.56
N ALA A 125 18.40 -11.82 11.66
CA ALA A 125 17.41 -12.56 12.44
C ALA A 125 16.27 -11.65 12.93
N VAL A 126 16.60 -10.47 13.47
CA VAL A 126 15.60 -9.49 13.93
C VAL A 126 14.71 -9.02 12.77
N GLN A 127 15.29 -8.67 11.61
CA GLN A 127 14.51 -8.27 10.44
C GLN A 127 13.60 -9.40 9.92
N TYR A 128 14.12 -10.62 9.87
CA TYR A 128 13.42 -11.82 9.44
C TYR A 128 12.18 -12.12 10.32
N PHE A 129 12.36 -12.20 11.64
CA PHE A 129 11.22 -12.48 12.53
C PHE A 129 10.25 -11.29 12.65
N GLN A 130 10.70 -10.05 12.47
CA GLN A 130 9.79 -8.88 12.36
C GLN A 130 8.93 -8.93 11.09
N PHE A 131 9.50 -9.35 9.96
CA PHE A 131 8.79 -9.51 8.69
C PHE A 131 7.71 -10.60 8.80
N TYR A 132 8.06 -11.80 9.28
CA TYR A 132 7.11 -12.92 9.40
C TYR A 132 6.11 -12.78 10.56
N GLY A 133 6.42 -11.94 11.56
CA GLY A 133 5.50 -11.49 12.60
C GLY A 133 4.37 -10.57 12.11
N CYS A 134 4.39 -10.15 10.84
CA CYS A 134 3.35 -9.30 10.26
C CYS A 134 2.23 -10.12 9.59
N LEU A 135 0.99 -9.92 10.05
CA LEU A 135 -0.23 -10.56 9.51
C LEU A 135 -0.41 -10.34 8.00
N SER A 136 0.11 -9.24 7.44
CA SER A 136 0.09 -8.96 6.00
C SER A 136 0.95 -9.92 5.18
N GLN A 137 2.12 -10.35 5.69
CA GLN A 137 2.99 -11.29 4.98
C GLN A 137 2.44 -12.72 5.08
N GLN A 138 1.96 -13.11 6.27
CA GLN A 138 1.20 -14.36 6.46
C GLN A 138 -0.03 -14.41 5.54
N GLN A 139 -0.78 -13.31 5.43
CA GLN A 139 -1.89 -13.20 4.48
C GLN A 139 -1.40 -13.34 3.02
N SER A 140 -0.30 -12.69 2.62
CA SER A 140 0.25 -12.83 1.27
C SER A 140 0.63 -14.28 0.95
N MET A 141 1.16 -15.02 1.92
CA MET A 141 1.47 -16.45 1.78
C MET A 141 0.22 -17.32 1.70
N MET A 142 -0.79 -17.08 2.55
CA MET A 142 -2.05 -17.83 2.54
C MET A 142 -2.95 -17.49 1.33
N GLN A 143 -2.74 -16.33 0.70
CA GLN A 143 -3.40 -15.95 -0.56
C GLN A 143 -2.75 -16.60 -1.79
N ASP A 144 -1.55 -17.20 -1.66
CA ASP A 144 -1.09 -18.18 -2.64
C ASP A 144 -1.91 -19.47 -2.49
N TYR A 145 -3.01 -19.52 -3.25
CA TYR A 145 -3.91 -20.66 -3.30
C TYR A 145 -3.23 -21.92 -3.85
N ILE A 146 -2.26 -21.79 -4.76
CA ILE A 146 -1.58 -22.91 -5.39
C ILE A 146 -0.68 -23.61 -4.35
N LYS A 147 0.10 -22.82 -3.59
CA LYS A 147 0.83 -23.30 -2.40
C LYS A 147 -0.13 -23.93 -1.38
N THR A 148 -1.04 -23.12 -0.85
CA THR A 148 -1.86 -23.49 0.32
C THR A 148 -2.77 -24.68 0.06
N ALA A 149 -3.42 -24.74 -1.10
CA ALA A 149 -4.31 -25.86 -1.45
C ALA A 149 -3.55 -27.12 -1.90
N THR A 150 -2.29 -27.01 -2.33
CA THR A 150 -1.46 -28.19 -2.65
C THR A 150 -0.92 -28.84 -1.38
N TYR A 151 -0.50 -28.04 -0.38
CA TYR A 151 -0.21 -28.54 0.97
C TYR A 151 -1.42 -29.27 1.57
N GLN A 152 -2.60 -28.62 1.63
CA GLN A 152 -3.81 -29.25 2.14
C GLN A 152 -4.16 -30.55 1.39
N ARG A 153 -4.01 -30.56 0.05
CA ARG A 153 -4.26 -31.74 -0.78
C ARG A 153 -3.26 -32.87 -0.51
N ALA A 154 -1.97 -32.56 -0.37
CA ALA A 154 -0.94 -33.56 -0.08
C ALA A 154 -1.23 -34.27 1.24
N MET A 155 -1.64 -33.53 2.27
CA MET A 155 -1.95 -34.07 3.59
C MET A 155 -3.27 -34.85 3.61
N LEU A 156 -4.35 -34.32 3.02
CA LEU A 156 -5.65 -34.99 2.97
C LEU A 156 -5.70 -36.20 2.02
N GLN A 157 -4.89 -36.24 0.96
CA GLN A 157 -4.77 -37.42 0.09
C GLN A 157 -3.83 -38.49 0.64
N ASN A 158 -3.14 -38.23 1.74
CA ASN A 158 -2.27 -39.16 2.44
C ASN A 158 -2.66 -39.25 3.93
N HIS A 159 -3.97 -39.28 4.23
CA HIS A 159 -4.44 -39.16 5.61
C HIS A 159 -3.93 -40.25 6.56
N ASP A 160 -3.49 -41.41 6.05
CA ASP A 160 -2.92 -42.48 6.87
C ASP A 160 -1.54 -42.12 7.48
N ASP A 161 -0.85 -41.17 6.86
CA ASP A 161 0.42 -40.61 7.35
C ASP A 161 0.21 -39.55 8.46
N PHE A 162 -1.05 -39.18 8.73
CA PHE A 162 -1.45 -38.19 9.75
C PHE A 162 -2.42 -38.76 10.81
N ASN A 163 -3.30 -39.70 10.45
CA ASN A 163 -4.38 -40.19 11.29
C ASN A 163 -3.84 -40.89 12.56
N GLY A 164 -4.16 -40.34 13.73
CA GLY A 164 -3.66 -40.81 15.03
C GLY A 164 -2.19 -40.48 15.33
N LYS A 165 -1.50 -39.75 14.44
CA LYS A 165 -0.06 -39.47 14.51
C LYS A 165 0.27 -38.21 15.31
N VAL A 166 1.54 -38.08 15.69
CA VAL A 166 2.13 -36.87 16.26
C VAL A 166 2.88 -36.11 15.17
N VAL A 167 2.61 -34.82 15.05
CA VAL A 167 3.13 -33.95 13.99
C VAL A 167 3.96 -32.81 14.58
N LEU A 168 5.04 -32.43 13.90
CA LEU A 168 5.80 -31.20 14.17
C LEU A 168 5.64 -30.24 12.99
N ASP A 169 5.12 -29.04 13.24
CA ASP A 169 4.94 -27.97 12.26
C ASP A 169 6.02 -26.88 12.50
N VAL A 170 7.05 -26.86 11.65
CA VAL A 170 8.27 -26.05 11.85
C VAL A 170 8.16 -24.71 11.14
N GLY A 171 8.16 -23.62 11.91
CA GLY A 171 7.88 -22.27 11.38
C GLY A 171 6.42 -22.14 10.98
N CYS A 172 5.51 -22.51 11.89
CA CYS A 172 4.10 -22.71 11.57
C CYS A 172 3.36 -21.42 11.14
N GLY A 173 3.95 -20.23 11.37
CA GLY A 173 3.35 -18.95 11.03
C GLY A 173 2.00 -18.78 11.71
N SER A 174 0.94 -18.66 10.92
CA SER A 174 -0.44 -18.62 11.40
C SER A 174 -0.99 -19.96 11.93
N GLY A 175 -0.21 -21.05 11.87
CA GLY A 175 -0.62 -22.42 12.19
C GLY A 175 -1.39 -23.12 11.05
N ILE A 176 -1.38 -22.58 9.82
CA ILE A 176 -2.23 -23.09 8.72
C ILE A 176 -1.99 -24.56 8.38
N LEU A 177 -0.74 -25.03 8.44
CA LEU A 177 -0.41 -26.43 8.19
C LEU A 177 -0.83 -27.34 9.37
N SER A 178 -0.65 -26.88 10.61
CA SER A 178 -1.20 -27.55 11.80
C SER A 178 -2.71 -27.80 11.71
N PHE A 179 -3.49 -26.84 11.17
CA PHE A 179 -4.93 -27.05 10.93
C PHE A 179 -5.20 -28.12 9.86
N PHE A 180 -4.35 -28.23 8.82
CA PHE A 180 -4.48 -29.29 7.82
C PHE A 180 -4.07 -30.67 8.36
N ALA A 181 -3.08 -30.74 9.25
CA ALA A 181 -2.69 -31.97 9.94
C ALA A 181 -3.85 -32.51 10.80
N VAL A 182 -4.52 -31.62 11.56
CA VAL A 182 -5.72 -31.97 12.32
C VAL A 182 -6.86 -32.42 11.39
N GLN A 183 -7.08 -31.75 10.24
CA GLN A 183 -8.08 -32.18 9.25
C GLN A 183 -7.78 -33.56 8.64
N ALA A 184 -6.50 -33.95 8.57
CA ALA A 184 -6.04 -35.28 8.17
C ALA A 184 -6.03 -36.31 9.32
N GLY A 185 -6.46 -35.94 10.54
CA GLY A 185 -6.63 -36.84 11.68
C GLY A 185 -5.49 -36.86 12.70
N ALA A 186 -4.57 -35.89 12.69
CA ALA A 186 -3.46 -35.82 13.66
C ALA A 186 -3.96 -35.85 15.13
N ARG A 187 -3.35 -36.74 15.93
CA ARG A 187 -3.61 -36.86 17.39
C ARG A 187 -3.13 -35.62 18.14
N LYS A 188 -1.92 -35.15 17.77
CA LYS A 188 -1.26 -34.00 18.39
C LYS A 188 -0.40 -33.31 17.34
N VAL A 189 -0.39 -31.98 17.36
CA VAL A 189 0.54 -31.15 16.58
C VAL A 189 1.32 -30.24 17.54
N TYR A 190 2.64 -30.27 17.44
CA TYR A 190 3.51 -29.28 18.06
C TYR A 190 3.88 -28.24 16.99
N ALA A 191 3.45 -27.00 17.18
CA ALA A 191 3.54 -25.95 16.18
C ALA A 191 4.52 -24.87 16.65
N VAL A 192 5.64 -24.75 15.95
CA VAL A 192 6.81 -23.99 16.40
C VAL A 192 6.92 -22.69 15.63
N GLU A 193 6.95 -21.57 16.35
CA GLU A 193 7.01 -20.23 15.73
C GLU A 193 7.85 -19.27 16.58
N ALA A 194 8.87 -18.68 15.96
CA ALA A 194 9.86 -17.84 16.63
C ALA A 194 9.52 -16.34 16.62
N SER A 195 8.64 -15.91 15.71
CA SER A 195 8.13 -14.54 15.66
C SER A 195 6.93 -14.33 16.61
N SER A 196 6.47 -13.09 16.68
CA SER A 196 5.20 -12.73 17.33
C SER A 196 3.97 -13.37 16.69
N MET A 197 4.10 -14.07 15.54
CA MET A 197 2.98 -14.76 14.90
C MET A 197 2.43 -15.93 15.72
N SER A 198 3.27 -16.54 16.57
CA SER A 198 2.91 -17.54 17.59
C SER A 198 1.65 -17.14 18.38
N LYS A 199 1.57 -15.86 18.78
CA LYS A 199 0.45 -15.29 19.56
C LYS A 199 -0.85 -15.18 18.75
N TYR A 200 -0.77 -15.06 17.41
CA TYR A 200 -1.93 -15.10 16.53
C TYR A 200 -2.33 -16.54 16.16
N ALA A 201 -1.37 -17.45 15.99
CA ALA A 201 -1.62 -18.88 15.83
C ALA A 201 -2.38 -19.45 17.04
N GLU A 202 -1.97 -19.10 18.26
CA GLU A 202 -2.64 -19.49 19.51
C GLU A 202 -4.10 -18.97 19.59
N ILE A 203 -4.37 -17.76 19.08
CA ILE A 203 -5.73 -17.22 18.96
C ILE A 203 -6.56 -18.04 17.95
N LEU A 204 -5.96 -18.46 16.83
CA LEU A 204 -6.63 -19.31 15.83
C LEU A 204 -6.89 -20.72 16.38
N VAL A 205 -5.94 -21.33 17.11
CA VAL A 205 -6.09 -22.65 17.73
C VAL A 205 -7.24 -22.63 18.75
N ARG A 206 -7.27 -21.64 19.63
CA ARG A 206 -8.36 -21.46 20.61
C ARG A 206 -9.71 -21.22 19.96
N SER A 207 -9.79 -20.32 18.96
CA SER A 207 -11.06 -19.98 18.31
C SER A 207 -11.62 -21.07 17.39
N ASN A 208 -10.79 -22.02 16.94
CA ASN A 208 -11.24 -23.24 16.27
C ASN A 208 -11.48 -24.43 17.23
N ASN A 209 -11.29 -24.25 18.55
CA ASN A 209 -11.47 -25.26 19.60
C ASN A 209 -10.46 -26.43 19.52
N LEU A 210 -9.23 -26.18 19.07
CA LEU A 210 -8.22 -27.22 18.83
C LEU A 210 -7.06 -27.24 19.85
N SER A 211 -7.15 -26.51 20.96
CA SER A 211 -6.09 -26.41 21.99
C SER A 211 -5.66 -27.76 22.61
N GLU A 212 -6.54 -28.76 22.62
CA GLU A 212 -6.19 -30.12 23.05
C GLU A 212 -5.28 -30.84 22.05
N GLN A 213 -5.35 -30.48 20.76
CA GLN A 213 -4.63 -31.16 19.67
C GLN A 213 -3.40 -30.37 19.23
N VAL A 214 -3.53 -29.06 18.98
CA VAL A 214 -2.43 -28.18 18.56
C VAL A 214 -1.87 -27.45 19.77
N MET A 215 -0.55 -27.55 19.97
CA MET A 215 0.21 -26.82 21.00
C MET A 215 1.20 -25.88 20.32
N ILE A 216 1.02 -24.57 20.51
CA ILE A 216 1.98 -23.57 20.04
C ILE A 216 3.20 -23.54 20.97
N LEU A 217 4.40 -23.50 20.40
CA LEU A 217 5.68 -23.35 21.09
C LEU A 217 6.38 -22.09 20.55
N GLU A 218 6.40 -21.02 21.35
CA GLU A 218 7.04 -19.75 20.97
C GLU A 218 8.57 -19.86 21.14
N GLY A 219 9.32 -19.83 20.03
CA GLY A 219 10.78 -19.95 20.01
C GLY A 219 11.35 -20.51 18.70
N LYS A 220 12.67 -20.46 18.54
CA LYS A 220 13.35 -21.07 17.38
C LYS A 220 13.43 -22.59 17.53
N ILE A 221 13.27 -23.33 16.44
CA ILE A 221 13.32 -24.80 16.47
C ILE A 221 14.65 -25.32 17.00
N GLU A 222 15.77 -24.61 16.79
CA GLU A 222 17.09 -24.97 17.31
C GLU A 222 17.24 -24.79 18.83
N GLU A 223 16.33 -24.07 19.49
CA GLU A 223 16.44 -23.59 20.87
C GLU A 223 15.39 -24.18 21.84
N ILE A 224 14.28 -24.73 21.32
CA ILE A 224 13.20 -25.32 22.13
C ILE A 224 13.37 -26.82 22.37
N ALA A 225 12.53 -27.38 23.26
CA ALA A 225 12.38 -28.81 23.45
C ALA A 225 10.94 -29.26 23.11
N ILE A 226 10.81 -30.28 22.26
CA ILE A 226 9.52 -30.95 21.98
C ILE A 226 9.31 -32.10 23.00
N PRO A 227 8.12 -32.27 23.62
CA PRO A 227 7.90 -33.27 24.67
C PRO A 227 7.99 -34.74 24.26
N GLU A 228 7.67 -35.08 23.01
CA GLU A 228 7.78 -36.45 22.49
C GLU A 228 8.38 -36.48 21.08
N LYS A 229 8.86 -37.65 20.65
CA LYS A 229 9.28 -37.90 19.25
C LYS A 229 8.05 -37.88 18.33
N VAL A 230 8.17 -37.28 17.15
CA VAL A 230 7.07 -37.11 16.19
C VAL A 230 7.12 -38.13 15.04
N ASP A 231 5.97 -38.46 14.47
CA ASP A 231 5.85 -39.38 13.33
C ASP A 231 6.15 -38.69 11.99
N ILE A 232 5.81 -37.40 11.87
CA ILE A 232 5.97 -36.62 10.64
C ILE A 232 6.32 -35.16 10.95
N ILE A 233 7.24 -34.57 10.18
CA ILE A 233 7.57 -33.14 10.21
C ILE A 233 6.98 -32.46 8.97
N ILE A 234 6.14 -31.47 9.19
CA ILE A 234 5.62 -30.58 8.16
C ILE A 234 6.27 -29.20 8.29
N SER A 235 6.48 -28.52 7.17
CA SER A 235 6.95 -27.14 7.15
C SER A 235 6.66 -26.50 5.80
N GLU A 236 6.69 -25.17 5.77
CA GLU A 236 6.82 -24.36 4.55
C GLU A 236 8.13 -23.55 4.65
N PRO A 237 9.29 -24.18 4.32
CA PRO A 237 10.61 -23.57 4.51
C PRO A 237 11.22 -22.99 3.22
N MET A 238 10.47 -22.88 2.12
CA MET A 238 11.05 -22.59 0.80
C MET A 238 11.20 -21.08 0.55
N GLY A 239 12.41 -20.66 0.21
CA GLY A 239 12.70 -19.30 -0.27
C GLY A 239 12.70 -19.19 -1.80
N TYR A 240 13.06 -18.02 -2.32
CA TYR A 240 13.47 -17.88 -3.73
C TYR A 240 14.62 -18.85 -4.03
N LEU A 241 14.63 -19.41 -5.25
CA LEU A 241 15.60 -20.45 -5.67
C LEU A 241 15.66 -21.64 -4.67
N LEU A 242 14.52 -22.00 -4.06
CA LEU A 242 14.35 -22.98 -2.97
C LEU A 242 15.04 -22.60 -1.64
N PHE A 243 16.28 -22.12 -1.68
CA PHE A 243 17.21 -22.07 -0.55
C PHE A 243 17.30 -20.72 0.18
N ASN A 244 16.79 -19.62 -0.39
CA ASN A 244 16.84 -18.32 0.28
C ASN A 244 16.23 -18.38 1.70
N GLU A 245 16.64 -17.47 2.58
CA GLU A 245 16.18 -17.38 3.98
C GLU A 245 16.74 -18.47 4.92
N ARG A 246 17.40 -19.51 4.38
CA ARG A 246 18.10 -20.57 5.14
C ARG A 246 17.21 -21.28 6.17
N MET A 247 15.89 -21.34 5.91
CA MET A 247 14.91 -22.04 6.75
C MET A 247 14.91 -23.56 6.51
N LEU A 248 15.38 -24.03 5.35
CA LEU A 248 15.58 -25.46 5.10
C LEU A 248 16.55 -26.11 6.10
N GLU A 249 17.60 -25.41 6.53
CA GLU A 249 18.48 -25.90 7.59
C GLU A 249 17.74 -26.08 8.92
N SER A 250 16.84 -25.15 9.28
CA SER A 250 15.94 -25.30 10.45
C SER A 250 14.97 -26.50 10.30
N TYR A 251 14.58 -26.84 9.06
CA TYR A 251 13.74 -27.99 8.75
C TYR A 251 14.52 -29.32 8.85
N LEU A 252 15.77 -29.36 8.40
CA LEU A 252 16.67 -30.51 8.58
C LEU A 252 17.05 -30.69 10.06
N HIS A 253 17.30 -29.60 10.79
CA HIS A 253 17.56 -29.62 12.24
C HIS A 253 16.42 -30.28 13.02
N ALA A 254 15.18 -30.12 12.55
CA ALA A 254 14.00 -30.70 13.18
C ALA A 254 13.98 -32.25 13.12
N LYS A 255 14.75 -32.88 12.21
CA LYS A 255 14.91 -34.36 12.16
C LYS A 255 15.32 -34.96 13.51
N LYS A 256 15.98 -34.20 14.39
CA LYS A 256 16.34 -34.68 15.75
C LYS A 256 15.12 -35.05 16.61
N TRP A 257 13.90 -34.62 16.28
CA TRP A 257 12.65 -35.08 16.90
C TRP A 257 11.86 -36.13 16.11
N LEU A 258 12.28 -36.46 14.89
CA LEU A 258 11.64 -37.50 14.10
C LEU A 258 11.89 -38.88 14.72
N LYS A 259 10.90 -39.77 14.62
CA LYS A 259 11.04 -41.20 14.91
C LYS A 259 11.85 -41.89 13.80
N PRO A 260 12.51 -43.02 14.06
CA PRO A 260 12.94 -43.93 13.00
C PRO A 260 11.75 -44.27 12.09
N ASN A 261 11.96 -44.24 10.77
CA ASN A 261 10.92 -44.38 9.73
C ASN A 261 9.81 -43.30 9.77
N GLY A 262 10.03 -42.18 10.45
CA GLY A 262 9.17 -41.00 10.34
C GLY A 262 9.33 -40.26 9.01
N MET A 263 8.36 -39.41 8.68
CA MET A 263 8.23 -38.79 7.36
C MET A 263 8.48 -37.27 7.38
N MET A 264 8.76 -36.70 6.21
CA MET A 264 8.94 -35.25 6.01
C MET A 264 8.12 -34.78 4.81
N PHE A 265 7.31 -33.75 5.02
CA PHE A 265 6.44 -33.09 4.04
C PHE A 265 6.77 -31.58 3.97
N PRO A 266 7.46 -31.09 2.91
CA PRO A 266 7.91 -31.83 1.72
C PRO A 266 9.05 -32.83 2.01
N THR A 267 9.17 -33.83 1.14
CA THR A 267 10.17 -34.91 1.22
C THR A 267 11.38 -34.63 0.33
N PHE A 268 11.14 -34.08 -0.87
CA PHE A 268 12.18 -33.68 -1.81
C PHE A 268 11.99 -32.23 -2.26
N GLY A 269 13.10 -31.56 -2.57
CA GLY A 269 13.13 -30.30 -3.31
C GLY A 269 14.04 -30.43 -4.52
N ASP A 270 13.47 -30.22 -5.70
CA ASP A 270 14.14 -30.24 -6.99
C ASP A 270 14.37 -28.80 -7.46
N VAL A 271 15.63 -28.37 -7.62
CA VAL A 271 15.98 -27.12 -8.30
C VAL A 271 16.28 -27.42 -9.75
N HIS A 272 15.58 -26.71 -10.64
CA HIS A 272 15.82 -26.72 -12.07
C HIS A 272 16.62 -25.48 -12.49
N LEU A 273 17.50 -25.65 -13.48
CA LEU A 273 18.20 -24.56 -14.15
C LEU A 273 18.24 -24.77 -15.67
N ALA A 274 18.11 -23.69 -16.45
CA ALA A 274 18.20 -23.70 -17.90
C ALA A 274 18.82 -22.38 -18.44
N PRO A 275 19.58 -22.41 -19.55
CA PRO A 275 20.07 -21.20 -20.21
C PRO A 275 18.92 -20.45 -20.90
N PHE A 276 18.95 -19.12 -20.90
CA PHE A 276 17.97 -18.29 -21.58
C PHE A 276 18.58 -17.18 -22.44
N SER A 277 17.83 -16.73 -23.43
CA SER A 277 18.11 -15.51 -24.22
C SER A 277 17.04 -14.46 -23.97
N ASP A 278 17.40 -13.36 -23.29
CA ASP A 278 16.54 -12.19 -23.09
C ASP A 278 17.39 -10.91 -23.15
N GLU A 279 17.57 -10.42 -24.37
CA GLU A 279 18.28 -9.17 -24.69
C GLU A 279 17.64 -7.96 -23.98
N GLN A 280 16.31 -7.95 -23.84
CA GLN A 280 15.61 -6.82 -23.22
C GLN A 280 15.91 -6.73 -21.72
N LEU A 281 15.93 -7.86 -21.00
CA LEU A 281 16.32 -7.89 -19.59
C LEU A 281 17.79 -7.47 -19.41
N TYR A 282 18.69 -8.03 -20.21
CA TYR A 282 20.12 -7.73 -20.14
C TYR A 282 20.37 -6.23 -20.40
N MET A 283 19.75 -5.67 -21.44
CA MET A 283 19.86 -4.25 -21.76
C MET A 283 19.13 -3.33 -20.77
N GLU A 284 18.09 -3.78 -20.05
CA GLU A 284 17.54 -3.00 -18.92
C GLU A 284 18.56 -2.91 -17.77
N HIS A 285 19.21 -4.01 -17.40
CA HIS A 285 20.23 -4.03 -16.34
C HIS A 285 21.49 -3.24 -16.74
N TYR A 286 21.96 -3.38 -17.97
CA TYR A 286 23.05 -2.57 -18.52
C TYR A 286 22.67 -1.07 -18.54
N THR A 287 21.48 -0.72 -19.02
CA THR A 287 21.03 0.68 -19.14
C THR A 287 20.85 1.36 -17.78
N ARG A 288 20.56 0.62 -16.70
CA ARG A 288 20.58 1.17 -15.34
C ARG A 288 21.96 1.74 -14.97
N ALA A 289 23.06 1.16 -15.45
CA ALA A 289 24.41 1.69 -15.22
C ALA A 289 24.67 3.01 -15.97
N ASN A 290 23.97 3.29 -17.08
CA ASN A 290 24.19 4.49 -17.91
C ASN A 290 24.01 5.83 -17.15
N PHE A 291 23.30 5.86 -16.03
CA PHE A 291 23.24 7.04 -15.15
C PHE A 291 24.64 7.47 -14.67
N TRP A 292 25.53 6.51 -14.41
CA TRP A 292 26.87 6.78 -13.89
C TRP A 292 27.87 7.20 -14.98
N TYR A 293 27.54 7.02 -16.26
CA TYR A 293 28.38 7.47 -17.39
C TYR A 293 28.36 9.00 -17.61
N GLN A 294 27.63 9.75 -16.77
CA GLN A 294 27.54 11.21 -16.85
C GLN A 294 28.86 11.89 -16.42
N GLN A 295 29.54 12.51 -17.39
CA GLN A 295 30.76 13.29 -17.16
C GLN A 295 30.55 14.62 -16.42
N CYS A 296 29.31 15.11 -16.31
CA CYS A 296 28.97 16.39 -15.71
C CYS A 296 27.57 16.41 -15.06
N PHE A 297 27.34 15.53 -14.08
CA PHE A 297 26.14 15.56 -13.25
C PHE A 297 26.27 16.70 -12.22
N HIS A 298 25.57 17.82 -12.43
CA HIS A 298 25.70 19.05 -11.62
C HIS A 298 27.16 19.55 -11.46
N GLY A 299 28.00 19.39 -12.49
CA GLY A 299 29.42 19.75 -12.44
C GLY A 299 30.36 18.66 -11.92
N ILE A 300 29.85 17.49 -11.53
CA ILE A 300 30.62 16.35 -11.02
C ILE A 300 30.67 15.24 -12.07
N ASN A 301 31.86 14.69 -12.31
CA ASN A 301 32.01 13.51 -13.15
C ASN A 301 31.71 12.23 -12.34
N LEU A 302 30.72 11.44 -12.78
CA LEU A 302 30.32 10.19 -12.14
C LEU A 302 31.02 8.94 -12.69
N THR A 303 31.77 9.04 -13.80
CA THR A 303 32.25 7.86 -14.56
C THR A 303 33.15 6.93 -13.76
N GLY A 304 33.80 7.43 -12.71
CA GLY A 304 34.61 6.62 -11.80
C GLY A 304 33.84 5.53 -11.03
N LEU A 305 32.50 5.58 -11.04
CA LEU A 305 31.62 4.58 -10.41
C LEU A 305 30.90 3.65 -11.40
N CYS A 306 31.08 3.81 -12.72
CA CYS A 306 30.38 3.00 -13.73
C CYS A 306 30.54 1.49 -13.51
N ASN A 307 31.78 1.02 -13.32
CA ASN A 307 32.08 -0.40 -13.20
C ASN A 307 31.45 -0.99 -11.93
N ALA A 308 31.56 -0.28 -10.79
CA ALA A 308 30.97 -0.69 -9.53
C ALA A 308 29.43 -0.74 -9.58
N ALA A 309 28.80 0.24 -10.24
CA ALA A 309 27.35 0.23 -10.43
C ALA A 309 26.88 -0.88 -11.39
N MET A 310 27.67 -1.21 -12.42
CA MET A 310 27.41 -2.34 -13.30
C MET A 310 27.53 -3.67 -12.54
N GLU A 311 28.59 -3.85 -11.76
CA GLU A 311 28.77 -5.02 -10.88
C GLU A 311 27.62 -5.15 -9.85
N GLU A 312 27.16 -4.05 -9.25
CA GLU A 312 25.97 -4.03 -8.37
C GLU A 312 24.68 -4.47 -9.11
N TYR A 313 24.42 -3.96 -10.32
CA TYR A 313 23.18 -4.30 -11.05
C TYR A 313 23.21 -5.69 -11.70
N PHE A 314 24.38 -6.25 -11.98
CA PHE A 314 24.52 -7.63 -12.47
C PHE A 314 24.59 -8.65 -11.33
N SER A 315 25.01 -8.28 -10.12
CA SER A 315 25.00 -9.15 -8.93
C SER A 315 23.62 -9.29 -8.26
N GLN A 316 22.57 -8.67 -8.80
CA GLN A 316 21.18 -8.82 -8.34
C GLN A 316 20.44 -9.94 -9.11
N PRO A 317 20.08 -11.08 -8.50
CA PRO A 317 19.18 -12.05 -9.13
C PRO A 317 17.81 -11.42 -9.40
N ILE A 318 17.22 -11.67 -10.56
CA ILE A 318 15.94 -11.11 -10.96
C ILE A 318 14.82 -12.09 -10.56
N VAL A 319 13.87 -11.64 -9.73
CA VAL A 319 12.68 -12.41 -9.35
C VAL A 319 11.49 -11.95 -10.19
N ASP A 320 11.21 -12.73 -11.24
CA ASP A 320 10.10 -12.49 -12.17
C ASP A 320 9.60 -13.76 -12.86
N THR A 321 8.75 -13.59 -13.87
CA THR A 321 8.17 -14.69 -14.64
C THR A 321 8.28 -14.39 -16.13
N PHE A 322 8.50 -15.43 -16.91
CA PHE A 322 8.90 -15.36 -18.32
C PHE A 322 8.26 -16.50 -19.11
N ASP A 323 8.10 -16.32 -20.42
CA ASP A 323 7.60 -17.38 -21.29
C ASP A 323 8.70 -18.44 -21.53
N VAL A 324 8.33 -19.72 -21.51
CA VAL A 324 9.27 -20.84 -21.72
C VAL A 324 10.00 -20.80 -23.06
N VAL A 325 9.51 -20.07 -24.05
CA VAL A 325 10.16 -19.89 -25.37
C VAL A 325 11.57 -19.28 -25.27
N ILE A 326 11.89 -18.52 -24.22
CA ILE A 326 13.23 -17.92 -24.04
C ILE A 326 14.30 -18.93 -23.63
N LEU A 327 13.91 -20.15 -23.25
CA LEU A 327 14.82 -21.20 -22.79
C LEU A 327 15.52 -21.87 -23.98
N MET A 328 16.85 -21.80 -23.98
CA MET A 328 17.69 -22.29 -25.09
C MET A 328 18.02 -23.78 -24.97
N ALA A 329 17.70 -24.43 -23.85
CA ALA A 329 17.87 -25.87 -23.64
C ALA A 329 16.85 -26.43 -22.64
N ARG A 330 16.74 -27.76 -22.55
CA ARG A 330 16.02 -28.44 -21.47
C ARG A 330 16.72 -28.19 -20.13
N SER A 331 15.96 -28.11 -19.03
CA SER A 331 16.56 -27.87 -17.72
C SER A 331 17.33 -29.07 -17.18
N VAL A 332 18.46 -28.78 -16.54
CA VAL A 332 19.17 -29.68 -15.62
C VAL A 332 18.47 -29.59 -14.26
N LYS A 333 18.47 -30.68 -13.49
CA LYS A 333 17.78 -30.79 -12.20
C LYS A 333 18.77 -31.23 -11.10
N TYR A 334 18.70 -30.58 -9.94
CA TYR A 334 19.42 -30.93 -8.72
C TYR A 334 18.43 -31.26 -7.62
N THR A 335 18.53 -32.44 -7.01
CA THR A 335 17.56 -32.94 -6.03
C THR A 335 18.16 -32.94 -4.63
N VAL A 336 17.50 -32.27 -3.69
CA VAL A 336 17.73 -32.42 -2.25
C VAL A 336 16.66 -33.36 -1.67
N ASN A 337 17.08 -34.39 -0.93
CA ASN A 337 16.19 -35.27 -0.20
C ASN A 337 16.19 -34.87 1.28
N PHE A 338 15.15 -34.17 1.73
CA PHE A 338 15.11 -33.59 3.07
C PHE A 338 15.12 -34.64 4.19
N LEU A 339 14.75 -35.90 3.90
CA LEU A 339 14.84 -36.99 4.87
C LEU A 339 16.29 -37.49 5.06
N GLN A 340 17.13 -37.38 4.02
CA GLN A 340 18.51 -37.89 4.00
C GLN A 340 19.56 -36.80 4.25
N SER A 341 19.43 -35.63 3.62
CA SER A 341 20.39 -34.54 3.73
C SER A 341 20.46 -33.92 5.12
N ASP A 342 21.64 -33.53 5.58
CA ASP A 342 21.89 -32.82 6.84
C ASP A 342 22.16 -31.32 6.64
N GLU A 343 22.22 -30.53 7.72
CA GLU A 343 22.39 -29.06 7.65
C GLU A 343 23.63 -28.64 6.85
N ASP A 344 24.74 -29.37 6.96
CA ASP A 344 25.99 -29.07 6.28
C ASP A 344 25.95 -29.32 4.76
N ASP A 345 25.09 -30.21 4.26
CA ASP A 345 24.92 -30.43 2.81
C ASP A 345 24.41 -29.16 2.11
N LEU A 346 23.60 -28.36 2.82
CA LEU A 346 23.08 -27.09 2.31
C LEU A 346 24.12 -25.97 2.38
N HIS A 347 25.12 -26.04 3.26
CA HIS A 347 26.09 -24.95 3.42
C HIS A 347 26.91 -24.65 2.16
N ARG A 348 27.12 -25.64 1.28
CA ARG A 348 27.85 -25.49 0.01
C ARG A 348 27.38 -26.49 -1.04
N MET A 349 26.43 -26.08 -1.88
CA MET A 349 25.89 -26.92 -2.96
C MET A 349 26.56 -26.59 -4.30
N GLU A 350 27.18 -27.58 -4.94
CA GLU A 350 27.73 -27.46 -6.30
C GLU A 350 26.85 -28.22 -7.30
N ILE A 351 26.30 -27.50 -8.26
CA ILE A 351 25.37 -27.98 -9.28
C ILE A 351 26.06 -27.92 -10.64
N PRO A 352 26.68 -29.02 -11.12
CA PRO A 352 27.22 -29.09 -12.47
C PRO A 352 26.10 -29.10 -13.51
N PHE A 353 26.34 -28.53 -14.69
CA PHE A 353 25.41 -28.56 -15.81
C PHE A 353 26.11 -28.81 -17.15
N VAL A 354 25.39 -29.48 -18.05
CA VAL A 354 25.74 -29.65 -19.46
C VAL A 354 24.46 -29.51 -20.26
N PHE A 355 24.34 -28.43 -21.03
CA PHE A 355 23.16 -28.13 -21.85
C PHE A 355 23.47 -28.36 -23.32
N GLN A 356 22.64 -29.15 -24.00
CA GLN A 356 22.58 -29.18 -25.46
C GLN A 356 21.68 -28.05 -25.93
N ILE A 357 22.22 -27.12 -26.72
CA ILE A 357 21.53 -25.92 -27.17
C ILE A 357 20.57 -26.26 -28.31
N LEU A 358 19.31 -25.87 -28.14
CA LEU A 358 18.19 -26.18 -29.05
C LEU A 358 17.80 -25.01 -29.96
N GLN A 359 18.38 -23.83 -29.74
CA GLN A 359 18.11 -22.61 -30.50
C GLN A 359 19.39 -21.77 -30.57
N SER A 360 19.75 -21.27 -31.75
CA SER A 360 20.93 -20.41 -31.92
C SER A 360 20.66 -18.99 -31.37
N GLY A 361 21.58 -18.43 -30.59
CA GLY A 361 21.43 -17.07 -30.04
C GLY A 361 22.41 -16.73 -28.90
N PRO A 362 22.26 -15.55 -28.28
CA PRO A 362 23.01 -15.14 -27.09
C PRO A 362 22.44 -15.75 -25.80
N VAL A 363 23.19 -16.65 -25.17
CA VAL A 363 22.95 -17.12 -23.79
C VAL A 363 23.23 -15.95 -22.84
N HIS A 364 22.16 -15.34 -22.33
CA HIS A 364 22.19 -14.16 -21.47
C HIS A 364 22.32 -14.49 -19.98
N GLY A 365 21.92 -15.70 -19.57
CA GLY A 365 21.89 -16.09 -18.16
C GLY A 365 21.38 -17.52 -17.94
N LEU A 366 21.28 -17.89 -16.66
CA LEU A 366 20.58 -19.08 -16.20
C LEU A 366 19.27 -18.67 -15.52
N ALA A 367 18.18 -19.34 -15.90
CA ALA A 367 16.87 -19.23 -15.27
C ALA A 367 16.65 -20.45 -14.36
N PHE A 368 16.12 -20.20 -13.17
CA PHE A 368 15.94 -21.16 -12.09
C PHE A 368 14.49 -21.18 -11.61
N TRP A 369 14.01 -22.37 -11.28
CA TRP A 369 12.78 -22.61 -10.55
C TRP A 369 12.94 -23.86 -9.69
N PHE A 370 11.96 -24.15 -8.84
CA PHE A 370 11.97 -25.33 -7.99
C PHE A 370 10.62 -26.02 -7.87
N ASP A 371 10.66 -27.33 -7.69
CA ASP A 371 9.50 -28.17 -7.43
C ASP A 371 9.71 -28.90 -6.10
N VAL A 372 8.67 -29.07 -5.28
CA VAL A 372 8.74 -29.88 -4.05
C VAL A 372 7.75 -31.03 -4.07
N ALA A 373 8.21 -32.21 -3.63
CA ALA A 373 7.42 -33.43 -3.61
C ALA A 373 7.04 -33.83 -2.18
N PHE A 374 5.75 -34.08 -1.96
CA PHE A 374 5.20 -34.68 -0.75
C PHE A 374 4.98 -36.17 -1.02
N VAL A 375 5.92 -37.02 -0.60
CA VAL A 375 5.87 -38.48 -0.85
C VAL A 375 5.18 -39.16 0.32
N GLY A 376 3.85 -39.27 0.25
CA GLY A 376 3.04 -40.01 1.21
C GLY A 376 2.75 -41.45 0.79
N THR A 377 2.27 -42.25 1.74
CA THR A 377 2.02 -43.70 1.57
C THR A 377 0.99 -44.02 0.49
N GLN A 378 0.00 -43.14 0.27
CA GLN A 378 -0.98 -43.32 -0.80
C GLN A 378 -0.52 -42.71 -2.13
N LYS A 379 0.08 -41.50 -2.10
CA LYS A 379 0.41 -40.69 -3.28
C LYS A 379 1.56 -39.72 -3.05
N THR A 380 2.43 -39.63 -4.05
CA THR A 380 3.26 -38.43 -4.26
C THR A 380 2.41 -37.29 -4.80
N VAL A 381 2.49 -36.12 -4.17
CA VAL A 381 1.90 -34.86 -4.66
C VAL A 381 3.03 -33.86 -4.89
N TRP A 382 2.96 -33.08 -5.97
CA TRP A 382 3.97 -32.07 -6.32
C TRP A 382 3.41 -30.66 -6.22
N LEU A 383 4.23 -29.72 -5.74
CA LEU A 383 4.04 -28.28 -5.83
C LEU A 383 5.19 -27.71 -6.67
N SER A 384 4.88 -27.28 -7.89
CA SER A 384 5.87 -26.72 -8.83
C SER A 384 5.89 -25.20 -8.81
N THR A 385 7.05 -24.61 -9.11
CA THR A 385 7.20 -23.18 -9.46
C THR A 385 7.71 -22.99 -10.90
N SER A 386 7.58 -24.01 -11.75
CA SER A 386 7.94 -23.96 -13.16
C SER A 386 7.30 -22.78 -13.90
N PRO A 387 8.00 -22.12 -14.85
CA PRO A 387 7.42 -21.11 -15.72
C PRO A 387 6.29 -21.66 -16.63
N ALA A 388 6.16 -22.98 -16.77
CA ALA A 388 5.04 -23.62 -17.46
C ALA A 388 3.78 -23.83 -16.58
N GLU A 389 3.90 -23.67 -15.26
CA GLU A 389 2.84 -23.96 -14.29
C GLU A 389 2.17 -22.69 -13.75
N PRO A 390 0.97 -22.77 -13.12
CA PRO A 390 0.31 -21.63 -12.52
C PRO A 390 1.21 -20.94 -11.48
N LEU A 391 1.57 -19.70 -11.79
CA LEU A 391 2.49 -18.86 -11.02
C LEU A 391 2.22 -18.85 -9.50
N THR A 392 3.27 -19.01 -8.69
CA THR A 392 3.24 -18.90 -7.23
C THR A 392 3.68 -17.50 -6.75
N HIS A 393 3.71 -17.25 -5.45
CA HIS A 393 4.29 -16.03 -4.88
C HIS A 393 5.83 -15.97 -4.90
N TRP A 394 6.51 -17.10 -5.16
CA TRP A 394 7.97 -17.17 -5.34
C TRP A 394 8.45 -16.69 -6.71
N TYR A 395 7.58 -16.73 -7.73
CA TYR A 395 7.95 -16.52 -9.14
C TYR A 395 9.08 -17.50 -9.57
N GLN A 396 9.85 -17.13 -10.59
CA GLN A 396 11.10 -17.77 -10.98
C GLN A 396 12.27 -16.83 -10.68
N VAL A 397 13.51 -17.33 -10.72
CA VAL A 397 14.73 -16.52 -10.52
C VAL A 397 15.60 -16.55 -11.76
N ARG A 398 16.03 -15.40 -12.28
CA ARG A 398 16.95 -15.30 -13.42
C ARG A 398 18.25 -14.64 -12.99
N CYS A 399 19.38 -15.25 -13.34
CA CYS A 399 20.72 -14.73 -13.06
C CYS A 399 21.44 -14.49 -14.38
N LEU A 400 21.75 -13.22 -14.67
CA LEU A 400 22.49 -12.83 -15.87
C LEU A 400 23.96 -13.27 -15.76
N LEU A 401 24.59 -13.53 -16.91
CA LEU A 401 26.04 -13.58 -17.04
C LEU A 401 26.59 -12.15 -17.19
N GLN A 402 27.84 -11.88 -16.80
CA GLN A 402 28.47 -10.56 -17.00
C GLN A 402 28.73 -10.24 -18.49
N THR A 403 28.82 -11.27 -19.33
CA THR A 403 28.92 -11.17 -20.79
C THR A 403 28.11 -12.31 -21.42
N PRO A 404 27.19 -12.05 -22.36
CA PRO A 404 26.44 -13.11 -23.04
C PRO A 404 27.36 -14.03 -23.86
N LEU A 405 27.03 -15.31 -23.92
CA LEU A 405 27.76 -16.29 -24.73
C LEU A 405 26.96 -16.61 -26.00
N ILE A 406 27.55 -16.34 -27.18
CA ILE A 406 26.94 -16.73 -28.45
C ILE A 406 27.03 -18.25 -28.61
N ALA A 407 25.87 -18.88 -28.78
CA ALA A 407 25.72 -20.32 -28.95
C ALA A 407 24.93 -20.63 -30.23
N LYS A 408 25.24 -21.76 -30.88
CA LYS A 408 24.46 -22.31 -31.99
C LYS A 408 23.67 -23.53 -31.55
N GLU A 409 22.60 -23.82 -32.28
CA GLU A 409 21.87 -25.08 -32.18
C GLU A 409 22.82 -26.27 -32.38
N GLY A 410 22.76 -27.27 -31.49
CA GLY A 410 23.67 -28.40 -31.45
C GLY A 410 25.03 -28.14 -30.78
N GLU A 411 25.35 -26.91 -30.37
CA GLU A 411 26.49 -26.63 -29.49
C GLU A 411 26.16 -26.97 -28.03
N THR A 412 27.20 -27.07 -27.19
CA THR A 412 27.09 -27.53 -25.81
C THR A 412 27.59 -26.44 -24.86
N PHE A 413 26.74 -26.08 -23.91
CA PHE A 413 27.04 -25.11 -22.86
C PHE A 413 27.24 -25.86 -21.53
N SER A 414 28.49 -26.02 -21.11
CA SER A 414 28.87 -26.74 -19.89
C SER A 414 29.30 -25.78 -18.78
N GLY A 415 29.23 -26.22 -17.52
CA GLY A 415 29.65 -25.40 -16.40
C GLY A 415 29.14 -25.87 -15.04
N LYS A 416 29.08 -24.93 -14.09
CA LYS A 416 28.49 -25.15 -12.78
C LYS A 416 27.91 -23.89 -12.15
N VAL A 417 26.92 -24.10 -11.29
CA VAL A 417 26.44 -23.13 -10.31
C VAL A 417 26.88 -23.60 -8.93
N LEU A 418 27.53 -22.74 -8.17
CA LEU A 418 27.92 -22.99 -6.79
C LEU A 418 27.16 -22.03 -5.88
N LEU A 419 26.40 -22.59 -4.94
CA LEU A 419 25.65 -21.86 -3.91
C LEU A 419 26.41 -21.97 -2.59
N VAL A 420 26.77 -20.83 -1.99
CA VAL A 420 27.49 -20.77 -0.70
C VAL A 420 26.64 -20.07 0.34
N ALA A 421 26.36 -20.73 1.47
CA ALA A 421 25.45 -20.20 2.48
C ALA A 421 26.09 -19.06 3.30
N ASN A 422 25.50 -17.87 3.27
CA ASN A 422 26.02 -16.68 3.96
C ASN A 422 25.26 -16.38 5.28
N LYS A 423 25.87 -15.59 6.16
CA LYS A 423 25.31 -15.30 7.50
C LYS A 423 24.12 -14.33 7.51
N ARG A 424 23.78 -13.78 6.35
CA ARG A 424 22.65 -12.86 6.14
C ARG A 424 21.36 -13.63 5.81
N GLN A 425 21.27 -14.92 6.17
CA GLN A 425 20.18 -15.84 5.82
C GLN A 425 19.93 -15.91 4.32
N SER A 426 20.98 -16.13 3.53
CA SER A 426 20.86 -16.32 2.08
C SER A 426 22.08 -17.05 1.51
N TYR A 427 22.21 -17.02 0.18
CA TYR A 427 23.26 -17.68 -0.58
C TYR A 427 23.97 -16.70 -1.52
N ASP A 428 25.28 -16.81 -1.58
CA ASP A 428 26.09 -16.18 -2.62
C ASP A 428 26.16 -17.18 -3.80
N ILE A 429 25.73 -16.74 -4.99
CA ILE A 429 25.57 -17.55 -6.20
C ILE A 429 26.75 -17.30 -7.13
N HIS A 430 27.60 -18.30 -7.32
CA HIS A 430 28.71 -18.27 -8.27
C HIS A 430 28.32 -19.07 -9.53
N ILE A 431 28.15 -18.39 -10.67
CA ILE A 431 27.88 -19.04 -11.96
C ILE A 431 29.16 -19.01 -12.80
N MET A 432 29.53 -20.16 -13.36
CA MET A 432 30.58 -20.27 -14.37
C MET A 432 30.12 -21.22 -15.48
N GLY A 433 30.18 -20.77 -16.73
CA GLY A 433 29.84 -21.59 -17.89
C GLY A 433 30.73 -21.30 -19.10
N MET A 434 30.80 -22.25 -20.01
CA MET A 434 31.55 -22.14 -21.26
C MET A 434 30.88 -22.87 -22.41
N MET A 435 31.09 -22.36 -23.63
CA MET A 435 30.69 -23.02 -24.86
C MET A 435 31.80 -23.99 -25.27
N ASP A 436 31.52 -25.29 -25.25
CA ASP A 436 32.56 -26.33 -25.38
C ASP A 436 33.25 -26.30 -26.74
N GLN A 437 32.51 -25.97 -27.80
CA GLN A 437 32.99 -25.93 -29.19
C GLN A 437 33.86 -24.70 -29.51
N THR A 438 33.76 -23.62 -28.73
CA THR A 438 34.48 -22.35 -28.98
C THR A 438 35.45 -21.96 -27.87
N GLY A 439 35.33 -22.57 -26.68
CA GLY A 439 36.14 -22.27 -25.51
C GLY A 439 35.80 -20.95 -24.80
N PHE A 440 34.87 -20.14 -25.33
CA PHE A 440 34.44 -18.90 -24.69
C PHE A 440 33.78 -19.18 -23.34
N LYS A 441 34.18 -18.40 -22.32
CA LYS A 441 33.73 -18.55 -20.94
C LYS A 441 33.08 -17.27 -20.44
N SER A 442 32.08 -17.42 -19.59
CA SER A 442 31.45 -16.32 -18.87
C SER A 442 30.95 -16.80 -17.51
N GLY A 443 30.65 -15.85 -16.63
CA GLY A 443 30.20 -16.13 -15.28
C GLY A 443 29.64 -14.89 -14.61
N ASN A 444 29.24 -15.04 -13.36
CA ASN A 444 28.81 -13.94 -12.50
C ASN A 444 28.82 -14.37 -11.01
N LEU A 445 28.83 -13.38 -10.11
CA LEU A 445 28.65 -13.55 -8.68
C LEU A 445 27.42 -12.73 -8.26
N LEU A 446 26.42 -13.38 -7.66
CA LEU A 446 25.15 -12.75 -7.29
C LEU A 446 24.78 -12.97 -5.82
N ASP A 447 24.09 -12.01 -5.23
CA ASP A 447 23.62 -12.05 -3.84
C ASP A 447 22.12 -12.35 -3.76
N LEU A 448 21.75 -13.58 -3.39
CA LEU A 448 20.35 -14.00 -3.28
C LEU A 448 19.59 -13.29 -2.15
N LYS A 449 20.28 -12.54 -1.26
CA LYS A 449 19.61 -11.74 -0.22
C LYS A 449 18.91 -10.52 -0.77
N ASN A 450 19.42 -9.97 -1.89
CA ASN A 450 18.99 -8.68 -2.45
C ASN A 450 18.50 -8.81 -3.91
N PRO A 451 17.47 -9.62 -4.19
CA PRO A 451 16.95 -9.79 -5.54
C PRO A 451 16.23 -8.54 -6.07
N PHE A 452 16.33 -8.33 -7.38
CA PHE A 452 15.58 -7.30 -8.10
C PHE A 452 14.21 -7.86 -8.55
N PHE A 453 13.13 -7.18 -8.20
CA PHE A 453 11.78 -7.56 -8.64
C PHE A 453 11.42 -6.78 -9.92
N SER A 454 11.26 -7.49 -11.04
CA SER A 454 10.91 -6.88 -12.33
C SER A 454 9.55 -6.17 -12.28
N LYS A 455 9.37 -5.18 -13.17
CA LYS A 455 8.12 -4.41 -13.29
C LYS A 455 6.91 -5.33 -13.53
N SER A 456 7.10 -6.40 -14.30
CA SER A 456 6.09 -7.45 -14.55
C SER A 456 5.66 -8.16 -13.27
N SER A 457 6.60 -8.63 -12.45
CA SER A 457 6.29 -9.35 -11.20
C SER A 457 5.66 -8.43 -10.15
N LEU A 458 6.10 -7.17 -10.06
CA LEU A 458 5.46 -6.15 -9.21
C LEU A 458 4.01 -5.86 -9.65
N GLN A 459 3.78 -5.70 -10.96
CA GLN A 459 2.44 -5.44 -11.50
C GLN A 459 1.51 -6.65 -11.30
N ILE A 460 2.00 -7.87 -11.46
CA ILE A 460 1.27 -9.12 -11.17
C ILE A 460 0.98 -9.26 -9.66
N ARG A 461 1.93 -8.92 -8.78
CA ARG A 461 1.74 -8.94 -7.31
C ARG A 461 0.63 -7.97 -6.89
N LEU A 462 0.61 -6.77 -7.47
CA LEU A 462 -0.47 -5.79 -7.31
C LEU A 462 -1.80 -6.30 -7.88
N GLN A 463 -1.81 -6.84 -9.10
CA GLN A 463 -3.01 -7.42 -9.70
C GLN A 463 -3.60 -8.55 -8.85
N ARG A 464 -2.79 -9.48 -8.32
CA ARG A 464 -3.22 -10.57 -7.43
C ARG A 464 -3.91 -10.08 -6.16
N SER A 465 -3.44 -8.99 -5.57
CA SER A 465 -4.13 -8.35 -4.44
C SER A 465 -5.55 -7.86 -4.83
N SER A 466 -5.71 -7.29 -6.04
CA SER A 466 -7.00 -6.84 -6.57
C SER A 466 -7.90 -7.99 -7.06
N GLU A 467 -7.32 -9.06 -7.59
CA GLU A 467 -8.04 -10.25 -8.04
C GLU A 467 -8.57 -11.06 -6.86
N THR A 468 -7.85 -11.12 -5.74
CA THR A 468 -8.34 -11.81 -4.54
C THR A 468 -9.59 -11.13 -3.99
N LEU A 469 -9.65 -9.79 -4.05
CA LEU A 469 -10.87 -9.01 -3.81
C LEU A 469 -12.00 -9.29 -4.81
N LYS A 470 -11.72 -9.76 -6.03
CA LYS A 470 -12.73 -10.18 -7.02
C LYS A 470 -13.16 -11.65 -6.86
N LYS A 471 -12.22 -12.58 -6.68
CA LYS A 471 -12.45 -14.03 -6.51
C LYS A 471 -13.13 -14.38 -5.17
N LEU A 472 -12.90 -13.58 -4.11
CA LEU A 472 -13.75 -13.66 -2.90
C LEU A 472 -15.23 -13.36 -3.23
N ASN A 473 -15.52 -12.46 -4.17
CA ASN A 473 -16.88 -12.08 -4.57
C ASN A 473 -17.51 -12.99 -5.64
N GLY A 474 -16.73 -13.61 -6.54
CA GLY A 474 -17.24 -14.46 -7.64
C GLY A 474 -16.62 -15.86 -7.68
N GLY A 475 -17.44 -16.90 -7.88
CA GLY A 475 -16.98 -18.29 -7.96
C GLY A 475 -18.12 -19.28 -7.83
N ASP A 476 -18.72 -19.64 -8.96
CA ASP A 476 -19.63 -20.79 -9.10
C ASP A 476 -18.81 -22.08 -9.34
N GLY A 477 -19.30 -23.21 -8.84
CA GLY A 477 -18.63 -24.51 -8.99
C GLY A 477 -19.36 -25.45 -9.96
N LYS A 478 -18.61 -26.08 -10.87
CA LYS A 478 -19.01 -27.33 -11.54
C LYS A 478 -17.81 -28.27 -11.70
N GLY A 479 -17.83 -29.36 -10.93
CA GLY A 479 -16.86 -30.46 -10.99
C GLY A 479 -17.33 -31.56 -10.05
N LYS A 480 -17.82 -32.68 -10.59
CA LYS A 480 -18.47 -33.74 -9.80
C LYS A 480 -17.46 -34.82 -9.40
N SER A 481 -17.53 -35.28 -8.15
CA SER A 481 -17.43 -36.71 -7.85
C SER A 481 -18.36 -37.07 -6.69
N LYS A 482 -18.63 -38.37 -6.51
CA LYS A 482 -19.64 -38.91 -5.60
C LYS A 482 -19.00 -39.35 -4.29
N PHE A 483 -19.67 -39.11 -3.16
CA PHE A 483 -19.49 -39.93 -1.95
C PHE A 483 -20.61 -40.96 -1.86
N ILE A 484 -20.27 -42.16 -1.37
CA ILE A 484 -21.20 -43.29 -1.22
C ILE A 484 -21.91 -43.17 0.13
N THR A 485 -23.24 -43.20 0.12
CA THR A 485 -24.06 -43.28 1.32
C THR A 485 -24.20 -44.73 1.79
N GLN A 486 -23.71 -45.06 2.98
CA GLN A 486 -24.21 -46.22 3.72
C GLN A 486 -25.33 -45.79 4.67
N LYS A 487 -26.42 -46.56 4.67
CA LYS A 487 -27.53 -46.43 5.62
C LYS A 487 -27.09 -46.82 7.04
N LYS A 488 -27.81 -46.30 8.04
CA LYS A 488 -28.44 -47.17 9.03
C LYS A 488 -29.80 -46.62 9.43
N GLU A 489 -30.71 -47.52 9.82
CA GLU A 489 -32.16 -47.28 9.82
C GLU A 489 -32.72 -46.93 11.20
N LYS A 490 -33.98 -46.47 11.22
CA LYS A 490 -34.74 -46.26 12.46
C LYS A 490 -35.24 -47.61 12.99
N GLY A 491 -35.02 -47.85 14.29
CA GLY A 491 -35.84 -48.76 15.10
C GLY A 491 -36.85 -47.96 15.92
N THR A 492 -37.95 -48.60 16.35
CA THR A 492 -39.11 -47.96 16.98
C THR A 492 -39.56 -48.70 18.24
N GLU A 493 -40.27 -47.99 19.13
CA GLU A 493 -41.09 -48.52 20.24
C GLU A 493 -40.33 -49.20 21.42
N THR A 494 -40.85 -49.36 22.65
CA THR A 494 -41.95 -48.69 23.41
C THR A 494 -41.72 -48.83 24.93
N ASN A 495 -42.59 -48.19 25.74
CA ASN A 495 -42.98 -48.52 27.12
C ASN A 495 -42.39 -47.76 28.33
N ASN A 496 -43.19 -47.81 29.41
CA ASN A 496 -43.25 -47.02 30.66
C ASN A 496 -42.98 -47.96 31.87
N PRO A 497 -43.10 -47.59 33.19
CA PRO A 497 -43.51 -46.31 33.79
C PRO A 497 -42.70 -45.77 35.01
N LYS A 498 -42.95 -44.48 35.27
CA LYS A 498 -42.84 -43.69 36.54
C LYS A 498 -42.60 -44.40 37.89
N LYS A 499 -41.62 -43.90 38.67
CA LYS A 499 -41.60 -43.59 40.13
C LYS A 499 -40.26 -42.84 40.43
N LEU A 500 -40.02 -42.05 41.48
CA LEU A 500 -40.72 -41.79 42.76
C LEU A 500 -40.65 -40.26 43.14
N LYS A 501 -40.98 -39.86 44.38
CA LYS A 501 -41.23 -38.45 44.81
C LYS A 501 -40.12 -37.81 45.68
N HIS A 502 -40.24 -36.49 45.90
CA HIS A 502 -39.45 -35.62 46.81
C HIS A 502 -39.34 -36.10 48.28
N GLY A 503 -38.38 -35.52 49.02
CA GLY A 503 -38.76 -34.70 50.19
C GLY A 503 -37.79 -34.57 51.39
N THR A 504 -37.20 -33.37 51.57
CA THR A 504 -36.71 -32.78 52.86
C THR A 504 -35.59 -33.50 53.66
N GLY A 505 -34.78 -32.85 54.51
CA GLY A 505 -34.56 -31.41 54.78
C GLY A 505 -34.12 -31.10 56.23
N LYS A 506 -33.09 -30.24 56.44
CA LYS A 506 -32.68 -29.58 57.71
C LYS A 506 -31.62 -28.49 57.39
N ILE A 507 -31.96 -27.19 57.27
CA ILE A 507 -32.08 -26.13 58.31
C ILE A 507 -30.80 -25.90 59.14
N TYR A 508 -30.07 -24.78 58.89
CA TYR A 508 -29.86 -23.64 59.80
C TYR A 508 -28.73 -22.69 59.30
N ALA A 509 -28.95 -21.38 59.38
CA ALA A 509 -27.94 -20.32 59.23
C ALA A 509 -28.40 -19.07 60.00
N ALA A 510 -27.48 -18.31 60.64
CA ALA A 510 -27.88 -17.25 61.57
C ALA A 510 -26.92 -16.04 61.62
N LYS A 511 -27.53 -14.82 61.69
CA LYS A 511 -27.01 -13.53 62.20
C LYS A 511 -25.85 -12.87 61.39
N PHE A 512 -26.01 -11.67 60.80
CA PHE A 512 -26.11 -10.28 61.37
C PHE A 512 -24.72 -9.65 61.66
N LYS A 513 -24.43 -8.33 61.48
CA LYS A 513 -25.11 -7.20 60.79
C LYS A 513 -24.20 -5.93 60.74
N GLY A 514 -24.33 -5.06 59.73
CA GLY A 514 -23.82 -3.65 59.69
C GLY A 514 -23.74 -3.13 58.23
N LYS A 515 -24.29 -1.98 57.78
CA LYS A 515 -24.15 -0.53 58.13
C LYS A 515 -22.84 0.10 57.59
N GLN A 516 -22.79 1.32 57.00
CA GLN A 516 -23.79 2.41 56.87
C GLN A 516 -23.54 3.42 55.70
N GLN A 517 -24.61 4.07 55.20
CA GLN A 517 -24.74 5.49 54.71
C GLN A 517 -24.00 6.12 53.48
N THR A 518 -24.79 6.40 52.42
CA THR A 518 -25.05 7.69 51.70
C THR A 518 -24.09 8.91 51.69
N GLY A 519 -23.93 9.54 50.50
CA GLY A 519 -23.42 10.92 50.27
C GLY A 519 -24.25 11.75 49.24
N LYS A 520 -24.12 13.10 49.21
CA LYS A 520 -24.95 14.10 48.45
C LYS A 520 -24.08 15.31 47.94
N LYS A 521 -24.49 16.53 47.47
CA LYS A 521 -25.69 17.40 47.65
C LYS A 521 -25.82 18.63 46.67
N ARG A 522 -25.52 18.60 45.36
CA ARG A 522 -25.68 19.76 44.41
C ARG A 522 -26.43 19.35 43.11
N LYS A 523 -27.59 19.90 42.66
CA LYS A 523 -28.46 21.08 42.94
C LYS A 523 -28.25 22.30 42.02
N LEU A 524 -29.28 22.63 41.22
CA LEU A 524 -29.62 23.97 40.72
C LEU A 524 -31.16 24.12 40.60
N PHE A 525 -31.64 25.35 40.35
CA PHE A 525 -33.03 25.85 40.41
C PHE A 525 -33.53 26.21 38.99
N ALA A 526 -34.78 26.61 38.66
CA ALA A 526 -36.11 26.64 39.32
C ALA A 526 -37.21 26.84 38.25
N GLY A 527 -38.49 26.71 38.64
CA GLY A 527 -39.65 27.17 37.86
C GLY A 527 -40.14 26.18 36.78
N ASN A 528 -41.41 26.19 36.38
CA ASN A 528 -42.57 26.90 36.94
C ASN A 528 -43.79 25.95 37.05
N LYS A 529 -44.82 26.34 37.82
CA LYS A 529 -46.09 25.61 37.88
C LYS A 529 -47.02 26.04 36.75
N GLU A 530 -47.76 25.09 36.20
CA GLU A 530 -49.23 25.15 36.17
C GLU A 530 -49.78 23.73 36.00
N GLY A 531 -51.08 23.52 36.22
CA GLY A 531 -51.62 22.15 36.25
C GLY A 531 -53.12 22.03 36.13
N THR A 532 -53.55 20.94 35.50
CA THR A 532 -54.94 20.49 35.41
C THR A 532 -55.13 19.19 36.19
N THR A 533 -56.32 18.98 36.75
CA THR A 533 -56.57 18.07 37.87
C THR A 533 -56.90 16.62 37.45
N ALA A 534 -55.87 15.85 37.10
CA ALA A 534 -56.00 14.41 36.93
C ALA A 534 -56.04 13.67 38.30
N LYS A 535 -57.06 12.82 38.52
CA LYS A 535 -57.18 11.98 39.72
C LYS A 535 -55.98 11.02 39.83
N LYS A 536 -55.38 10.90 41.02
CA LYS A 536 -54.30 9.92 41.29
C LYS A 536 -54.80 8.50 40.98
N PRO A 537 -54.15 7.72 40.08
CA PRO A 537 -54.54 6.33 39.85
C PRO A 537 -54.33 5.49 41.11
N LYS A 538 -55.17 4.49 41.36
CA LYS A 538 -55.00 3.64 42.55
C LYS A 538 -53.71 2.84 42.42
N TRP A 539 -53.03 2.61 43.55
CA TRP A 539 -51.75 1.90 43.60
C TRP A 539 -51.81 0.47 43.01
N GLY A 540 -52.99 -0.16 43.07
CA GLY A 540 -53.29 -1.41 42.38
C GLY A 540 -53.21 -1.30 40.85
N ASP A 541 -53.85 -0.28 40.27
CA ASP A 541 -53.90 -0.05 38.82
C ASP A 541 -52.50 0.26 38.27
N TYR A 542 -51.70 1.07 38.98
CA TYR A 542 -50.31 1.33 38.60
C TYR A 542 -49.43 0.06 38.68
N LYS A 543 -49.64 -0.80 39.68
CA LYS A 543 -49.00 -2.14 39.71
C LYS A 543 -49.49 -3.03 38.58
N LYS A 544 -50.78 -2.97 38.21
CA LYS A 544 -51.38 -3.76 37.14
C LYS A 544 -50.82 -3.33 35.77
N GLN A 545 -50.87 -2.04 35.43
CA GLN A 545 -50.21 -1.46 34.26
C GLN A 545 -48.73 -1.79 34.21
N LYS A 546 -48.00 -1.73 35.33
CA LYS A 546 -46.56 -2.06 35.37
C LYS A 546 -46.27 -3.55 35.22
N LYS A 547 -47.23 -4.43 35.56
CA LYS A 547 -47.19 -5.88 35.30
C LYS A 547 -47.55 -6.18 33.84
N GLU A 548 -48.62 -5.57 33.32
CA GLU A 548 -49.08 -5.66 31.94
C GLU A 548 -48.02 -5.11 30.98
N LEU A 549 -47.44 -3.94 31.22
CA LEU A 549 -46.27 -3.42 30.48
C LEU A 549 -45.05 -4.35 30.56
N LYS A 550 -44.85 -5.07 31.68
CA LYS A 550 -43.75 -6.05 31.78
C LYS A 550 -44.06 -7.33 31.00
N GLN A 551 -45.31 -7.80 31.01
CA GLN A 551 -45.76 -8.97 30.25
C GLN A 551 -45.80 -8.68 28.75
N ASN A 552 -46.29 -7.52 28.31
CA ASN A 552 -46.21 -7.06 26.92
C ASN A 552 -44.74 -6.94 26.49
N ARG A 553 -43.88 -6.27 27.27
CA ARG A 553 -42.42 -6.24 26.99
C ARG A 553 -41.71 -7.60 27.07
N GLN A 554 -42.37 -8.66 27.55
CA GLN A 554 -41.89 -10.05 27.47
C GLN A 554 -42.47 -10.79 26.26
N LEU A 555 -43.72 -10.54 25.88
CA LEU A 555 -44.37 -11.00 24.65
C LEU A 555 -43.72 -10.38 23.42
N ASP A 556 -43.61 -9.04 23.36
CA ASP A 556 -42.93 -8.27 22.31
C ASP A 556 -41.48 -8.74 22.12
N LYS A 557 -40.77 -9.04 23.22
CA LYS A 557 -39.42 -9.60 23.16
C LYS A 557 -39.40 -11.02 22.61
N LYS A 558 -40.41 -11.83 22.89
CA LYS A 558 -40.49 -13.21 22.38
C LYS A 558 -40.87 -13.23 20.90
N THR A 559 -41.86 -12.45 20.48
CA THR A 559 -42.25 -12.32 19.06
C THR A 559 -41.14 -11.72 18.21
N ASN A 560 -40.47 -10.66 18.66
CA ASN A 560 -39.31 -10.10 17.94
C ASN A 560 -38.13 -11.09 17.92
N TYR A 561 -37.90 -11.87 18.99
CA TYR A 561 -36.87 -12.91 19.01
C TYR A 561 -37.15 -14.02 17.99
N ASP A 562 -38.37 -14.57 18.00
CA ASP A 562 -38.78 -15.64 17.08
C ASP A 562 -38.74 -15.17 15.62
N LEU A 563 -39.15 -13.92 15.34
CA LEU A 563 -39.04 -13.27 14.03
C LEU A 563 -37.58 -13.14 13.60
N VAL A 564 -36.70 -12.64 14.47
CA VAL A 564 -35.27 -12.49 14.21
C VAL A 564 -34.58 -13.82 13.98
N VAL A 565 -34.91 -14.88 14.73
CA VAL A 565 -34.33 -16.22 14.54
C VAL A 565 -34.73 -16.82 13.19
N ARG A 566 -36.01 -16.74 12.80
CA ARG A 566 -36.47 -17.20 11.47
C ARG A 566 -35.82 -16.41 10.34
N SER A 567 -35.78 -15.09 10.47
CA SER A 567 -35.17 -14.19 9.47
C SER A 567 -33.67 -14.41 9.31
N LYS A 568 -32.95 -14.75 10.40
CA LYS A 568 -31.55 -15.20 10.35
C LYS A 568 -31.38 -16.53 9.62
N HIS A 569 -32.28 -17.50 9.82
CA HIS A 569 -32.21 -18.79 9.12
C HIS A 569 -32.36 -18.62 7.60
N ILE A 570 -33.29 -17.76 7.16
CA ILE A 570 -33.41 -17.40 5.74
C ILE A 570 -32.16 -16.68 5.24
N TRP A 571 -31.64 -15.71 6.00
CA TRP A 571 -30.40 -15.00 5.67
C TRP A 571 -29.20 -15.95 5.51
N GLU A 572 -29.06 -16.96 6.39
CA GLU A 572 -28.02 -18.00 6.34
C GLU A 572 -28.08 -18.88 5.07
N THR A 573 -29.27 -19.01 4.47
CA THR A 573 -29.45 -19.71 3.18
C THR A 573 -29.23 -18.77 2.00
N VAL A 574 -29.85 -17.57 2.00
CA VAL A 574 -29.79 -16.58 0.91
C VAL A 574 -28.37 -16.04 0.70
N ARG A 575 -27.53 -15.95 1.76
CA ARG A 575 -26.17 -15.40 1.67
C ARG A 575 -25.13 -16.32 0.99
N ARG A 576 -25.47 -17.58 0.72
CA ARG A 576 -24.54 -18.57 0.12
C ARG A 576 -24.48 -18.39 -1.40
N LYS A 577 -23.29 -18.50 -1.99
CA LYS A 577 -23.12 -18.49 -3.47
C LYS A 577 -23.95 -19.60 -4.13
N GLU A 578 -23.95 -20.78 -3.52
CA GLU A 578 -24.67 -22.02 -3.89
C GLU A 578 -26.21 -21.88 -3.98
N CYS A 579 -26.81 -20.85 -3.38
CA CYS A 579 -28.26 -20.68 -3.36
C CYS A 579 -28.78 -20.27 -4.75
N SER A 580 -29.45 -21.19 -5.46
CA SER A 580 -29.93 -20.97 -6.84
C SER A 580 -30.84 -19.74 -6.97
N LYS A 581 -30.98 -19.18 -8.17
CA LYS A 581 -31.78 -17.95 -8.38
C LYS A 581 -33.25 -18.14 -7.99
N GLU A 582 -33.77 -19.33 -8.28
CA GLU A 582 -35.15 -19.75 -8.03
C GLU A 582 -35.39 -19.89 -6.53
N LYS A 583 -34.51 -20.64 -5.83
CA LYS A 583 -34.62 -20.79 -4.38
C LYS A 583 -34.37 -19.47 -3.67
N ARG A 584 -33.47 -18.62 -4.17
CA ARG A 584 -33.25 -17.26 -3.64
C ARG A 584 -34.51 -16.40 -3.76
N ALA A 585 -35.19 -16.40 -4.90
CA ALA A 585 -36.45 -15.68 -5.08
C ALA A 585 -37.59 -16.21 -4.19
N GLU A 586 -37.68 -17.52 -3.98
CA GLU A 586 -38.63 -18.15 -3.06
C GLU A 586 -38.37 -17.72 -1.61
N MET A 587 -37.14 -17.93 -1.11
CA MET A 587 -36.72 -17.58 0.25
C MET A 587 -36.84 -16.06 0.52
N MET A 588 -36.65 -15.22 -0.49
CA MET A 588 -36.83 -13.76 -0.37
C MET A 588 -38.30 -13.34 -0.28
N LYS A 589 -39.22 -14.05 -0.95
CA LYS A 589 -40.67 -13.87 -0.76
C LYS A 589 -41.15 -14.35 0.61
N GLU A 590 -40.51 -15.37 1.18
CA GLU A 590 -40.75 -15.75 2.59
C GLU A 590 -40.21 -14.67 3.54
N LEU A 591 -38.98 -14.18 3.29
CA LEU A 591 -38.37 -13.13 4.11
C LEU A 591 -39.22 -11.85 4.12
N GLN A 592 -39.70 -11.40 2.95
CA GLN A 592 -40.63 -10.28 2.80
C GLN A 592 -41.81 -10.39 3.77
N LYS A 593 -42.52 -11.53 3.75
CA LYS A 593 -43.66 -11.80 4.65
C LYS A 593 -43.30 -11.77 6.14
N LEU A 594 -42.06 -12.11 6.51
CA LEU A 594 -41.59 -12.14 7.89
C LEU A 594 -41.08 -10.77 8.40
N VAL A 595 -40.55 -9.92 7.52
CA VAL A 595 -39.99 -8.61 7.91
C VAL A 595 -40.97 -7.44 7.76
N HIS A 596 -42.05 -7.62 6.99
CA HIS A 596 -43.07 -6.60 6.71
C HIS A 596 -43.57 -5.88 7.97
N GLY A 597 -43.61 -4.54 7.94
CA GLY A 597 -44.02 -3.68 9.04
C GLY A 597 -43.05 -3.65 10.23
N ASN A 598 -41.92 -4.37 10.13
CA ASN A 598 -40.91 -4.51 11.17
C ASN A 598 -39.48 -4.24 10.68
N ILE A 599 -39.30 -3.85 9.41
CA ILE A 599 -38.00 -3.63 8.78
C ILE A 599 -37.18 -2.63 9.58
N LYS A 600 -37.83 -1.56 10.06
CA LYS A 600 -37.26 -0.57 11.00
C LYS A 600 -36.67 -1.19 12.27
N ASN A 601 -37.40 -2.08 12.95
CA ASN A 601 -36.97 -2.68 14.21
C ASN A 601 -35.74 -3.59 14.00
N ILE A 602 -35.76 -4.36 12.91
CA ILE A 602 -34.69 -5.28 12.51
C ILE A 602 -33.44 -4.49 12.02
N ALA A 603 -33.64 -3.37 11.33
CA ALA A 603 -32.56 -2.53 10.80
C ALA A 603 -31.71 -1.86 11.89
N PHE A 604 -32.30 -1.52 13.05
CA PHE A 604 -31.58 -0.95 14.19
C PHE A 604 -31.03 -2.00 15.17
N ALA A 605 -31.52 -3.25 15.13
CA ALA A 605 -31.07 -4.32 16.02
C ALA A 605 -29.68 -4.89 15.62
N HIS A 606 -28.76 -4.94 16.58
CA HIS A 606 -27.34 -5.27 16.38
C HIS A 606 -27.09 -6.63 15.73
N ASP A 607 -27.93 -7.62 16.03
CA ASP A 607 -27.77 -9.02 15.64
C ASP A 607 -28.54 -9.40 14.37
N SER A 608 -29.45 -8.52 13.90
CA SER A 608 -30.34 -8.81 12.77
C SER A 608 -30.31 -7.77 11.64
N ALA A 609 -29.65 -6.63 11.81
CA ALA A 609 -29.41 -5.65 10.73
C ALA A 609 -28.72 -6.23 9.47
N ARG A 610 -28.05 -7.39 9.56
CA ARG A 610 -27.50 -8.14 8.41
C ARG A 610 -28.58 -8.78 7.52
N VAL A 611 -29.75 -9.11 8.08
CA VAL A 611 -30.91 -9.60 7.35
C VAL A 611 -31.38 -8.53 6.37
N ILE A 612 -31.59 -7.29 6.82
CA ILE A 612 -32.08 -6.19 5.97
C ILE A 612 -31.04 -5.80 4.91
N GLN A 613 -29.74 -5.86 5.21
CA GLN A 613 -28.68 -5.71 4.20
C GLN A 613 -28.78 -6.74 3.07
N CYS A 614 -29.14 -7.98 3.41
CA CYS A 614 -29.35 -9.08 2.46
C CYS A 614 -30.64 -8.88 1.65
N TYR A 615 -31.71 -8.45 2.33
CA TYR A 615 -33.01 -8.16 1.74
C TYR A 615 -32.91 -7.06 0.65
N VAL A 616 -32.20 -5.97 0.95
CA VAL A 616 -31.95 -4.89 -0.04
C VAL A 616 -31.03 -5.35 -1.18
N GLN A 617 -30.02 -6.18 -0.89
CA GLN A 617 -29.06 -6.67 -1.89
C GLN A 617 -29.67 -7.64 -2.91
N PHE A 618 -30.48 -8.59 -2.46
CA PHE A 618 -31.00 -9.67 -3.31
C PHE A 618 -32.50 -9.55 -3.64
N GLY A 619 -33.17 -8.50 -3.15
CA GLY A 619 -34.58 -8.26 -3.41
C GLY A 619 -34.88 -7.98 -4.88
N ASP A 620 -36.15 -8.12 -5.24
CA ASP A 620 -36.69 -7.43 -6.41
C ASP A 620 -36.88 -5.92 -6.12
N GLU A 621 -37.35 -5.18 -7.12
CA GLU A 621 -37.56 -3.73 -6.99
C GLU A 621 -38.68 -3.36 -6.01
N LYS A 622 -39.74 -4.18 -5.94
CA LYS A 622 -40.85 -3.98 -4.99
C LYS A 622 -40.39 -4.23 -3.56
N GLN A 623 -39.62 -5.29 -3.33
CA GLN A 623 -39.00 -5.62 -2.03
C GLN A 623 -38.04 -4.52 -1.57
N ARG A 624 -37.26 -3.93 -2.49
CA ARG A 624 -36.45 -2.74 -2.19
C ARG A 624 -37.29 -1.51 -1.87
N GLN A 625 -38.35 -1.21 -2.63
CA GLN A 625 -39.19 -0.04 -2.37
C GLN A 625 -39.90 -0.16 -1.01
N GLU A 626 -40.44 -1.33 -0.67
CA GLU A 626 -41.04 -1.62 0.63
C GLU A 626 -40.06 -1.36 1.79
N ALA A 627 -38.84 -1.89 1.68
CA ALA A 627 -37.77 -1.62 2.65
C ALA A 627 -37.33 -0.16 2.68
N PHE A 628 -37.49 0.58 1.57
CA PHE A 628 -37.14 1.99 1.49
C PHE A 628 -38.19 2.87 2.19
N GLU A 629 -39.47 2.64 1.94
CA GLU A 629 -40.57 3.38 2.57
C GLU A 629 -40.58 3.23 4.10
N GLU A 630 -40.31 2.04 4.65
CA GLU A 630 -40.18 1.83 6.10
C GLU A 630 -38.97 2.53 6.74
N LEU A 631 -37.95 2.88 5.95
CA LEU A 631 -36.65 3.37 6.45
C LEU A 631 -36.29 4.80 6.03
N LYS A 632 -37.00 5.43 5.09
CA LYS A 632 -36.65 6.75 4.52
C LYS A 632 -36.48 7.84 5.58
N GLU A 633 -37.41 7.92 6.53
CA GLU A 633 -37.39 8.88 7.66
C GLU A 633 -36.24 8.65 8.66
N HIS A 634 -35.47 7.55 8.50
CA HIS A 634 -34.43 7.12 9.42
C HIS A 634 -33.05 6.95 8.76
N LEU A 635 -32.88 7.29 7.48
CA LEU A 635 -31.64 7.09 6.71
C LEU A 635 -30.41 7.76 7.35
N VAL A 636 -30.55 8.98 7.85
CA VAL A 636 -29.48 9.71 8.57
C VAL A 636 -29.13 9.02 9.89
N ASN A 637 -30.13 8.52 10.63
CA ASN A 637 -29.93 7.85 11.91
C ASN A 637 -29.35 6.43 11.74
N LEU A 638 -29.73 5.72 10.68
CA LEU A 638 -29.10 4.48 10.26
C LEU A 638 -27.64 4.72 9.87
N SER A 639 -27.33 5.78 9.12
CA SER A 639 -25.95 6.14 8.73
C SER A 639 -25.04 6.40 9.92
N LYS A 640 -25.58 6.93 11.03
CA LYS A 640 -24.87 7.11 12.31
C LYS A 640 -24.74 5.82 13.13
N SER A 641 -25.48 4.75 12.80
CA SER A 641 -25.42 3.47 13.50
C SER A 641 -24.28 2.58 12.98
N LYS A 642 -23.43 2.07 13.89
CA LYS A 642 -22.34 1.11 13.62
C LYS A 642 -22.76 -0.09 12.76
N TYR A 643 -24.02 -0.52 12.85
CA TYR A 643 -24.57 -1.64 12.08
C TYR A 643 -25.52 -1.16 10.97
N GLY A 644 -26.41 -0.21 11.28
CA GLY A 644 -27.42 0.31 10.34
C GLY A 644 -26.84 1.02 9.11
N ARG A 645 -25.63 1.61 9.23
CA ARG A 645 -24.96 2.34 8.14
C ARG A 645 -24.81 1.49 6.86
N HIS A 646 -24.62 0.18 7.04
CA HIS A 646 -24.44 -0.74 5.94
C HIS A 646 -25.75 -0.97 5.16
N ILE A 647 -26.93 -0.80 5.78
CA ILE A 647 -28.22 -0.85 5.07
C ILE A 647 -28.34 0.34 4.12
N VAL A 648 -27.98 1.54 4.58
CA VAL A 648 -27.95 2.74 3.73
C VAL A 648 -26.93 2.58 2.60
N LYS A 649 -25.75 2.00 2.88
CA LYS A 649 -24.80 1.61 1.82
C LYS A 649 -25.39 0.59 0.84
N LYS A 650 -26.22 -0.37 1.28
CA LYS A 650 -26.90 -1.32 0.37
C LYS A 650 -27.93 -0.63 -0.51
N PHE A 651 -28.70 0.36 -0.04
CA PHE A 651 -29.55 1.16 -0.92
C PHE A 651 -28.73 2.00 -1.91
N LEU A 652 -27.63 2.62 -1.47
CA LEU A 652 -26.71 3.32 -2.39
C LEU A 652 -26.09 2.36 -3.44
N MET A 653 -25.82 1.11 -3.07
CA MET A 653 -25.28 0.09 -3.99
C MET A 653 -26.32 -0.44 -4.98
N TYR A 654 -27.49 -0.86 -4.51
CA TYR A 654 -28.47 -1.70 -5.23
C TYR A 654 -29.86 -1.06 -5.43
N GLY A 655 -30.10 0.13 -4.87
CA GLY A 655 -31.36 0.87 -5.00
C GLY A 655 -31.54 1.53 -6.36
N THR A 656 -32.76 1.99 -6.63
CA THR A 656 -33.10 2.71 -7.87
C THR A 656 -32.49 4.11 -7.87
N LYS A 657 -32.38 4.75 -9.06
CA LYS A 657 -31.89 6.15 -9.16
C LYS A 657 -32.72 7.13 -8.31
N GLN A 658 -34.02 6.88 -8.17
CA GLN A 658 -34.93 7.67 -7.32
C GLN A 658 -34.62 7.47 -5.83
N GLN A 659 -34.45 6.22 -5.37
CA GLN A 659 -34.06 5.92 -3.99
C GLN A 659 -32.71 6.57 -3.63
N VAL A 660 -31.72 6.49 -4.54
CA VAL A 660 -30.41 7.14 -4.36
C VAL A 660 -30.53 8.67 -4.28
N ALA A 661 -31.33 9.29 -5.13
CA ALA A 661 -31.58 10.74 -5.10
C ALA A 661 -32.24 11.19 -3.78
N GLU A 662 -33.23 10.44 -3.30
CA GLU A 662 -33.92 10.75 -2.04
C GLU A 662 -33.02 10.52 -0.81
N ILE A 663 -32.10 9.53 -0.84
CA ILE A 663 -31.05 9.38 0.19
C ILE A 663 -30.15 10.63 0.22
N ILE A 664 -29.65 11.07 -0.93
CA ILE A 664 -28.77 12.24 -1.03
C ILE A 664 -29.49 13.51 -0.55
N LYS A 665 -30.75 13.68 -0.93
CA LYS A 665 -31.64 14.75 -0.45
C LYS A 665 -31.83 14.68 1.08
N SER A 666 -31.99 13.49 1.66
CA SER A 666 -32.09 13.30 3.12
C SER A 666 -30.80 13.64 3.89
N PHE A 667 -29.64 13.68 3.23
CA PHE A 667 -28.37 14.08 3.85
C PHE A 667 -28.16 15.61 3.86
N LYS A 668 -28.90 16.37 3.04
CA LYS A 668 -28.75 17.84 2.96
C LYS A 668 -29.18 18.50 4.28
N GLY A 669 -28.28 19.28 4.89
CA GLY A 669 -28.47 19.89 6.22
C GLY A 669 -27.97 19.01 7.39
N GLU A 670 -27.44 17.83 7.06
CA GLU A 670 -26.87 16.87 8.01
C GLU A 670 -25.41 16.50 7.70
N VAL A 671 -24.84 16.88 6.54
CA VAL A 671 -23.47 16.47 6.14
C VAL A 671 -22.42 16.93 7.15
N LYS A 672 -22.47 18.18 7.62
CA LYS A 672 -21.59 18.76 8.66
C LYS A 672 -21.69 18.00 10.00
N LYS A 673 -22.83 17.35 10.28
CA LYS A 673 -23.03 16.49 11.46
C LYS A 673 -22.56 15.06 11.19
N MET A 674 -22.78 14.53 9.99
CA MET A 674 -22.33 13.20 9.58
C MET A 674 -20.80 13.11 9.46
N LEU A 675 -20.14 14.15 8.95
CA LEU A 675 -18.68 14.26 8.89
C LEU A 675 -18.02 14.33 10.28
N ARG A 676 -18.75 14.69 11.34
CA ARG A 676 -18.22 14.59 12.72
C ARG A 676 -18.14 13.15 13.24
N HIS A 677 -18.65 12.15 12.50
CA HIS A 677 -18.81 10.75 12.92
C HIS A 677 -18.19 9.78 11.89
N SER A 678 -17.29 8.89 12.32
CA SER A 678 -16.59 7.93 11.44
C SER A 678 -17.54 7.07 10.61
N GLU A 679 -18.60 6.54 11.23
CA GLU A 679 -19.64 5.71 10.63
C GLU A 679 -20.36 6.42 9.48
N ALA A 680 -20.83 7.65 9.73
CA ALA A 680 -21.69 8.37 8.80
C ALA A 680 -20.90 9.10 7.71
N SER A 681 -19.69 9.60 8.03
CA SER A 681 -18.77 10.20 7.06
C SER A 681 -18.47 9.24 5.90
N ALA A 682 -18.24 7.95 6.19
CA ALA A 682 -18.01 6.92 5.19
C ALA A 682 -19.25 6.54 4.35
N ILE A 683 -20.47 6.94 4.76
CA ILE A 683 -21.70 6.77 3.96
C ILE A 683 -21.93 7.96 3.04
N VAL A 684 -21.73 9.19 3.52
CA VAL A 684 -21.85 10.38 2.65
C VAL A 684 -20.70 10.46 1.64
N GLU A 685 -19.49 10.02 1.98
CA GLU A 685 -18.40 9.86 1.01
C GLU A 685 -18.75 8.82 -0.07
N TYR A 686 -19.30 7.66 0.32
CA TYR A 686 -19.73 6.65 -0.66
C TYR A 686 -20.90 7.14 -1.54
N ALA A 687 -21.78 8.00 -1.01
CA ALA A 687 -22.78 8.66 -1.82
C ALA A 687 -22.14 9.66 -2.80
N TYR A 688 -21.19 10.48 -2.34
CA TYR A 688 -20.52 11.51 -3.14
C TYR A 688 -19.64 10.93 -4.26
N ASN A 689 -18.73 10.03 -3.91
CA ASN A 689 -17.73 9.49 -4.84
C ASN A 689 -18.33 8.46 -5.81
N ASP A 690 -19.02 7.43 -5.31
CA ASP A 690 -19.42 6.28 -6.11
C ASP A 690 -20.80 6.41 -6.78
N LYS A 691 -21.62 7.42 -6.41
CA LYS A 691 -23.06 7.46 -6.78
C LYS A 691 -23.59 8.82 -7.22
N ALA A 692 -23.11 9.93 -6.64
CA ALA A 692 -23.67 11.26 -6.89
C ALA A 692 -23.23 11.82 -8.24
N ILE A 693 -24.20 12.27 -9.04
CA ILE A 693 -23.98 13.13 -10.21
C ILE A 693 -23.55 14.54 -9.77
N LEU A 694 -23.09 15.39 -10.70
CA LEU A 694 -22.51 16.71 -10.38
C LEU A 694 -23.41 17.60 -9.49
N GLU A 695 -24.72 17.64 -9.74
CA GLU A 695 -25.67 18.42 -8.93
C GLU A 695 -25.83 17.86 -7.51
N GLN A 696 -25.86 16.53 -7.39
CA GLN A 696 -25.91 15.82 -6.11
C GLN A 696 -24.60 15.99 -5.32
N ARG A 697 -23.44 16.03 -5.99
CA ARG A 697 -22.15 16.37 -5.38
C ARG A 697 -22.17 17.79 -4.82
N LYS A 698 -22.60 18.78 -5.62
CA LYS A 698 -22.80 20.16 -5.17
C LYS A 698 -23.70 20.22 -3.94
N MET A 699 -24.85 19.54 -3.97
CA MET A 699 -25.82 19.48 -2.87
C MET A 699 -25.23 18.95 -1.56
N LEU A 700 -24.32 17.97 -1.60
CA LEU A 700 -23.64 17.42 -0.43
C LEU A 700 -22.51 18.32 0.10
N THR A 701 -21.88 19.14 -0.75
CA THR A 701 -20.86 20.12 -0.35
C THR A 701 -21.42 21.48 0.08
N GLU A 702 -22.66 21.82 -0.32
CA GLU A 702 -23.25 23.15 -0.12
C GLU A 702 -23.18 23.68 1.32
N GLU A 703 -23.46 22.84 2.32
CA GLU A 703 -23.43 23.25 3.73
C GLU A 703 -22.01 23.39 4.33
N LEU A 704 -20.96 23.08 3.55
CA LEU A 704 -19.57 23.27 3.97
C LEU A 704 -19.02 24.66 3.67
N TYR A 705 -19.70 25.44 2.82
CA TYR A 705 -19.35 26.81 2.48
C TYR A 705 -19.85 27.87 3.49
N GLY A 706 -20.61 27.46 4.51
CA GLY A 706 -21.18 28.36 5.51
C GLY A 706 -22.58 28.87 5.18
N ASN A 707 -23.17 29.55 6.15
CA ASN A 707 -24.45 30.24 6.05
C ASN A 707 -24.36 31.46 5.13
N MET A 708 -23.25 32.23 5.20
CA MET A 708 -23.06 33.43 4.38
C MET A 708 -23.05 33.10 2.88
N PHE A 709 -22.38 32.00 2.49
CA PHE A 709 -22.47 31.48 1.12
C PHE A 709 -23.92 31.15 0.74
N MET A 710 -24.66 30.46 1.62
CA MET A 710 -26.06 30.06 1.34
C MET A 710 -27.03 31.25 1.24
N ILE A 711 -26.67 32.42 1.80
CA ILE A 711 -27.42 33.68 1.65
C ILE A 711 -27.08 34.36 0.31
N CYS A 712 -25.80 34.41 -0.08
CA CYS A 712 -25.35 35.04 -1.32
C CYS A 712 -25.56 34.19 -2.59
N LYS A 713 -25.77 32.87 -2.44
CA LYS A 713 -25.98 31.94 -3.55
C LYS A 713 -27.33 32.19 -4.24
N SER A 714 -27.32 32.30 -5.56
CA SER A 714 -28.52 32.48 -6.39
C SER A 714 -28.56 31.49 -7.57
N VAL A 715 -29.62 31.55 -8.38
CA VAL A 715 -29.69 30.78 -9.64
C VAL A 715 -28.59 31.21 -10.62
N PHE A 716 -28.25 32.51 -10.62
CA PHE A 716 -27.20 33.08 -11.48
C PHE A 716 -25.79 32.89 -10.88
N CYS A 717 -25.68 32.87 -9.55
CA CYS A 717 -24.45 32.64 -8.80
C CYS A 717 -24.52 31.34 -7.96
N PRO A 718 -24.49 30.14 -8.59
CA PRO A 718 -24.71 28.86 -7.91
C PRO A 718 -23.43 28.21 -7.33
N THR A 719 -22.23 28.74 -7.61
CA THR A 719 -20.93 28.22 -7.15
C THR A 719 -20.17 29.23 -6.31
N LEU A 720 -19.20 28.77 -5.52
CA LEU A 720 -18.40 29.61 -4.64
C LEU A 720 -17.66 30.71 -5.41
N ASP A 721 -17.04 30.39 -6.54
CA ASP A 721 -16.33 31.34 -7.41
C ASP A 721 -17.22 32.54 -7.76
N LYS A 722 -18.41 32.25 -8.29
CA LYS A 722 -19.40 33.26 -8.69
C LYS A 722 -19.97 34.04 -7.51
N VAL A 723 -20.17 33.39 -6.36
CA VAL A 723 -20.56 34.10 -5.14
C VAL A 723 -19.47 35.08 -4.70
N LEU A 724 -18.20 34.71 -4.79
CA LEU A 724 -17.04 35.54 -4.42
C LEU A 724 -16.61 36.57 -5.48
N GLU A 725 -17.08 36.40 -6.72
CA GLU A 725 -16.96 37.35 -7.83
C GLU A 725 -18.01 38.47 -7.70
N PHE A 726 -19.29 38.10 -7.48
CA PHE A 726 -20.39 39.06 -7.35
C PHE A 726 -20.51 39.68 -5.94
N ASN A 727 -19.94 39.07 -4.90
CA ASN A 727 -19.96 39.55 -3.51
C ASN A 727 -18.53 39.54 -2.91
N PRO A 728 -17.57 40.30 -3.46
CA PRO A 728 -16.17 40.23 -3.05
C PRO A 728 -15.94 40.68 -1.60
N ASP A 729 -16.78 41.58 -1.10
CA ASP A 729 -16.80 42.07 0.28
C ASP A 729 -17.18 40.98 1.31
N LYS A 730 -17.91 39.95 0.89
CA LYS A 730 -18.29 38.80 1.75
C LYS A 730 -17.21 37.73 1.84
N ARG A 731 -16.10 37.86 1.10
CA ARG A 731 -15.06 36.82 1.00
C ARG A 731 -14.46 36.43 2.35
N GLU A 732 -14.08 37.38 3.20
CA GLU A 732 -13.50 37.05 4.52
C GLU A 732 -14.51 36.35 5.44
N SER A 733 -15.79 36.76 5.40
CA SER A 733 -16.85 36.14 6.19
C SER A 733 -17.13 34.70 5.76
N ILE A 734 -17.24 34.44 4.45
CA ILE A 734 -17.43 33.08 3.90
C ILE A 734 -16.23 32.20 4.23
N MET A 735 -15.00 32.70 4.05
CA MET A 735 -13.77 31.96 4.40
C MET A 735 -13.65 31.70 5.90
N GLY A 736 -14.14 32.61 6.75
CA GLY A 736 -14.26 32.41 8.20
C GLY A 736 -15.15 31.24 8.56
N GLU A 737 -16.38 31.23 8.06
CA GLU A 737 -17.33 30.13 8.31
C GLU A 737 -16.80 28.79 7.75
N MET A 738 -16.20 28.78 6.56
CA MET A 738 -15.52 27.60 6.01
C MET A 738 -14.40 27.10 6.92
N LYS A 739 -13.55 28.00 7.44
CA LYS A 739 -12.45 27.62 8.35
C LYS A 739 -12.98 26.93 9.61
N GLU A 740 -14.02 27.47 10.24
CA GLU A 740 -14.67 26.86 11.41
C GLU A 740 -15.33 25.50 11.11
N ILE A 741 -15.87 25.33 9.90
CA ILE A 741 -16.48 24.07 9.46
C ILE A 741 -15.44 22.99 9.23
N LEU A 742 -14.35 23.33 8.54
CA LEU A 742 -13.36 22.37 8.04
C LEU A 742 -12.29 22.00 9.08
N THR A 743 -11.87 22.93 9.94
CA THR A 743 -10.82 22.68 10.96
C THR A 743 -11.09 21.42 11.82
N PRO A 744 -12.32 21.18 12.35
CA PRO A 744 -12.63 19.98 13.12
C PRO A 744 -12.63 18.67 12.33
N MET A 745 -12.61 18.72 10.99
CA MET A 745 -12.53 17.54 10.13
C MET A 745 -11.09 17.04 9.97
N ALA A 746 -10.11 17.96 9.90
CA ALA A 746 -8.69 17.64 9.85
C ALA A 746 -8.21 16.85 11.07
N GLN A 747 -8.80 17.12 12.24
CA GLN A 747 -8.52 16.46 13.51
C GLN A 747 -9.06 15.02 13.60
N LYS A 748 -9.57 14.43 12.50
CA LYS A 748 -10.08 13.05 12.45
C LYS A 748 -9.62 12.33 11.19
N GLU A 749 -8.61 11.47 11.31
CA GLU A 749 -8.08 10.64 10.22
C GLU A 749 -9.17 9.86 9.44
N ALA A 750 -10.18 9.35 10.16
CA ALA A 750 -11.32 8.64 9.57
C ALA A 750 -12.28 9.51 8.72
N VAL A 751 -12.07 10.84 8.69
CA VAL A 751 -12.91 11.85 8.02
C VAL A 751 -12.11 12.67 7.02
N ILE A 752 -10.91 13.13 7.41
CA ILE A 752 -10.07 14.00 6.59
C ILE A 752 -9.62 13.36 5.27
N LYS A 753 -9.71 12.04 5.14
CA LYS A 753 -9.34 11.26 3.95
C LYS A 753 -10.43 11.15 2.87
N HIS A 754 -11.59 11.77 3.05
CA HIS A 754 -12.74 11.67 2.15
C HIS A 754 -12.66 12.71 1.02
N SER A 755 -12.90 12.30 -0.24
CA SER A 755 -12.85 13.19 -1.41
C SER A 755 -13.81 14.38 -1.31
N LEU A 756 -15.00 14.20 -0.73
CA LEU A 756 -15.94 15.28 -0.43
C LEU A 756 -15.30 16.37 0.44
N VAL A 757 -14.51 15.96 1.45
CA VAL A 757 -13.84 16.86 2.39
C VAL A 757 -12.66 17.55 1.69
N HIS A 758 -11.86 16.80 0.91
CA HIS A 758 -10.75 17.37 0.15
C HIS A 758 -11.20 18.47 -0.83
N LYS A 759 -12.34 18.27 -1.51
CA LYS A 759 -12.90 19.26 -2.44
C LYS A 759 -13.19 20.59 -1.73
N ALA A 760 -13.85 20.54 -0.57
CA ALA A 760 -14.16 21.74 0.22
C ALA A 760 -12.89 22.40 0.82
N PHE A 761 -11.85 21.64 1.14
CA PHE A 761 -10.54 22.19 1.48
C PHE A 761 -9.85 22.86 0.29
N LEU A 762 -9.94 22.28 -0.92
CA LEU A 762 -9.35 22.89 -2.12
C LEU A 762 -10.02 24.24 -2.42
N ASP A 763 -11.35 24.27 -2.41
CA ASP A 763 -12.13 25.51 -2.55
C ASP A 763 -11.69 26.59 -1.53
N PHE A 764 -11.48 26.21 -0.26
CA PHE A 764 -10.95 27.11 0.75
C PHE A 764 -9.54 27.61 0.39
N PHE A 765 -8.61 26.70 0.06
CA PHE A 765 -7.23 27.06 -0.26
C PHE A 765 -7.07 27.89 -1.54
N THR A 766 -8.02 27.81 -2.47
CA THR A 766 -8.07 28.62 -3.69
C THR A 766 -8.48 30.08 -3.43
N HIS A 767 -9.33 30.35 -2.42
CA HIS A 767 -9.91 31.70 -2.22
C HIS A 767 -9.57 32.37 -0.87
N CYS A 768 -8.95 31.67 0.09
CA CYS A 768 -8.75 32.22 1.43
C CYS A 768 -7.69 33.34 1.50
N PRO A 769 -7.92 34.41 2.29
CA PRO A 769 -6.90 35.41 2.59
C PRO A 769 -5.66 34.78 3.24
N GLU A 770 -4.49 35.36 2.99
CA GLU A 770 -3.19 34.80 3.40
C GLU A 770 -3.09 34.49 4.90
N LYS A 771 -3.59 35.38 5.77
CA LYS A 771 -3.64 35.12 7.21
C LYS A 771 -4.40 33.83 7.54
N MET A 772 -5.59 33.67 6.95
CA MET A 772 -6.44 32.49 7.17
C MET A 772 -5.84 31.22 6.57
N ARG A 773 -5.14 31.35 5.44
CA ARG A 773 -4.37 30.28 4.79
C ARG A 773 -3.30 29.73 5.74
N THR A 774 -2.46 30.60 6.31
CA THR A 774 -1.40 30.22 7.26
C THR A 774 -1.97 29.57 8.51
N GLU A 775 -3.02 30.14 9.09
CA GLU A 775 -3.72 29.58 10.25
C GLU A 775 -4.34 28.19 9.96
N MET A 776 -4.82 27.95 8.74
CA MET A 776 -5.31 26.62 8.33
C MET A 776 -4.16 25.63 8.13
N ILE A 777 -3.03 26.05 7.57
CA ILE A 777 -1.87 25.17 7.36
C ILE A 777 -1.32 24.65 8.70
N GLU A 778 -1.19 25.50 9.72
CA GLU A 778 -0.83 25.06 11.08
C GLU A 778 -1.84 24.03 11.63
N ALA A 779 -3.12 24.16 11.32
CA ALA A 779 -4.17 23.24 11.77
C ALA A 779 -4.26 21.91 10.99
N VAL A 780 -3.72 21.81 9.77
CA VAL A 780 -3.82 20.60 8.91
C VAL A 780 -2.49 19.91 8.59
N ARG A 781 -1.34 20.53 8.86
CA ARG A 781 0.01 20.02 8.50
C ARG A 781 0.31 18.56 8.91
N GLU A 782 -0.24 18.10 10.03
CA GLU A 782 -0.07 16.71 10.51
C GLU A 782 -1.00 15.74 9.77
N ALA A 783 -2.16 16.22 9.29
CA ALA A 783 -3.16 15.44 8.58
C ALA A 783 -3.01 15.47 7.05
N ALA A 784 -2.19 16.38 6.49
CA ALA A 784 -2.04 16.61 5.06
C ALA A 784 -1.70 15.35 4.24
N ILE A 785 -0.91 14.43 4.82
CA ILE A 785 -0.59 13.13 4.23
C ILE A 785 -1.83 12.28 3.92
N TYR A 786 -2.87 12.33 4.76
CA TYR A 786 -4.08 11.54 4.58
C TYR A 786 -4.94 12.04 3.41
N MET A 787 -4.76 13.31 2.99
CA MET A 787 -5.45 13.89 1.83
C MET A 787 -4.76 13.61 0.50
N ALA A 788 -3.42 13.48 0.52
CA ALA A 788 -2.55 13.49 -0.66
C ALA A 788 -2.77 12.35 -1.69
N HIS A 789 -3.62 11.37 -1.37
CA HIS A 789 -3.93 10.22 -2.21
C HIS A 789 -5.06 10.45 -3.24
N THR A 790 -5.64 11.65 -3.30
CA THR A 790 -6.74 12.01 -4.23
C THR A 790 -6.40 13.24 -5.07
N HIS A 791 -7.15 13.46 -6.16
CA HIS A 791 -6.98 14.59 -7.08
C HIS A 791 -7.04 15.97 -6.40
N ASP A 792 -7.98 16.18 -5.48
CA ASP A 792 -8.16 17.48 -4.83
C ASP A 792 -7.27 17.57 -3.58
N GLY A 793 -7.15 16.46 -2.84
CA GLY A 793 -6.37 16.41 -1.60
C GLY A 793 -4.85 16.46 -1.81
N SER A 794 -4.34 16.05 -2.99
CA SER A 794 -2.95 16.29 -3.38
C SER A 794 -2.69 17.79 -3.59
N ARG A 795 -3.60 18.50 -4.25
CA ARG A 795 -3.50 19.97 -4.42
C ARG A 795 -3.60 20.70 -3.08
N VAL A 796 -4.48 20.27 -2.18
CA VAL A 796 -4.52 20.78 -0.79
C VAL A 796 -3.18 20.59 -0.08
N ALA A 797 -2.56 19.41 -0.19
CA ALA A 797 -1.23 19.17 0.37
C ALA A 797 -0.14 20.03 -0.30
N MET A 798 -0.24 20.29 -1.61
CA MET A 798 0.65 21.20 -2.34
C MET A 798 0.50 22.66 -1.86
N HIS A 799 -0.72 23.16 -1.68
CA HIS A 799 -0.96 24.48 -1.05
C HIS A 799 -0.37 24.56 0.37
N CYS A 800 -0.47 23.49 1.16
CA CYS A 800 0.13 23.43 2.49
C CYS A 800 1.66 23.46 2.47
N LEU A 801 2.29 22.91 1.42
CA LEU A 801 3.74 22.97 1.23
C LEU A 801 4.20 24.32 0.66
N TRP A 802 3.51 24.85 -0.35
CA TRP A 802 3.83 26.13 -0.98
C TRP A 802 3.75 27.29 0.01
N HIS A 803 2.60 27.44 0.68
CA HIS A 803 2.33 28.60 1.54
C HIS A 803 2.67 28.35 3.02
N GLY A 804 3.07 27.12 3.38
CA GLY A 804 3.48 26.77 4.76
C GLY A 804 4.88 27.24 5.10
N THR A 805 5.13 27.49 6.40
CA THR A 805 6.46 27.88 6.90
C THR A 805 7.46 26.72 6.83
N ALA A 806 8.75 27.00 7.06
CA ALA A 806 9.76 25.95 7.20
C ALA A 806 9.43 24.92 8.32
N LYS A 807 8.73 25.34 9.38
CA LYS A 807 8.22 24.45 10.44
C LYS A 807 7.13 23.51 9.89
N ASP A 808 6.18 24.04 9.12
CA ASP A 808 5.06 23.27 8.57
C ASP A 808 5.54 22.27 7.51
N ARG A 809 6.39 22.72 6.58
CA ARG A 809 7.05 21.86 5.58
C ARG A 809 7.81 20.71 6.26
N LYS A 810 8.56 20.98 7.33
CA LYS A 810 9.29 19.97 8.13
C LYS A 810 8.35 18.97 8.82
N ILE A 811 7.15 19.37 9.21
CA ILE A 811 6.14 18.48 9.81
C ILE A 811 5.46 17.63 8.74
N ILE A 812 5.04 18.22 7.62
CA ILE A 812 4.42 17.51 6.47
C ILE A 812 5.39 16.45 5.91
N VAL A 813 6.66 16.80 5.71
CA VAL A 813 7.68 15.84 5.23
C VAL A 813 7.98 14.75 6.27
N LYS A 814 7.87 15.04 7.57
CA LYS A 814 7.98 14.01 8.62
C LYS A 814 6.83 12.99 8.55
N THR A 815 5.58 13.44 8.36
CA THR A 815 4.43 12.52 8.29
C THR A 815 4.41 11.68 7.01
N MET A 816 5.14 12.10 5.97
CA MET A 816 5.39 11.29 4.77
C MET A 816 6.35 10.10 5.00
N LYS A 817 7.15 10.05 6.07
CA LYS A 817 8.28 9.10 6.21
C LYS A 817 7.92 7.62 5.99
N THR A 818 6.76 7.17 6.45
CA THR A 818 6.27 5.78 6.29
C THR A 818 5.43 5.56 5.04
N TYR A 819 5.24 6.60 4.22
CA TYR A 819 4.40 6.60 3.03
C TYR A 819 5.14 7.02 1.75
N VAL A 820 6.43 7.41 1.83
CA VAL A 820 7.24 7.89 0.69
C VAL A 820 7.14 6.93 -0.51
N GLU A 821 7.33 5.63 -0.28
CA GLU A 821 7.18 4.59 -1.30
C GLU A 821 5.79 4.64 -1.95
N LYS A 822 4.72 4.57 -1.14
CA LYS A 822 3.32 4.59 -1.60
C LYS A 822 2.92 5.87 -2.35
N ILE A 823 3.63 6.99 -2.14
CA ILE A 823 3.45 8.24 -2.88
C ILE A 823 4.25 8.22 -4.18
N ALA A 824 5.50 7.74 -4.13
CA ALA A 824 6.45 7.75 -5.25
C ALA A 824 6.17 6.67 -6.31
N THR A 825 5.62 5.52 -5.90
CA THR A 825 5.27 4.37 -6.76
C THR A 825 3.99 4.57 -7.58
N LYS A 826 3.49 5.80 -7.70
CA LYS A 826 2.57 6.13 -8.81
C LYS A 826 3.26 5.82 -10.14
N ASP A 827 2.48 5.23 -11.04
CA ASP A 827 2.88 4.97 -12.42
C ASP A 827 3.43 6.22 -13.12
N SER A 828 4.37 6.05 -14.06
CA SER A 828 5.09 7.19 -14.64
C SER A 828 4.20 8.08 -15.51
N ASP A 829 3.27 7.48 -16.27
CA ASP A 829 2.34 8.23 -17.12
C ASP A 829 1.30 8.95 -16.26
N ILE A 830 0.88 8.34 -15.15
CA ILE A 830 0.04 9.00 -14.15
C ILE A 830 0.77 10.20 -13.52
N ARG A 831 2.04 10.05 -13.11
CA ARG A 831 2.83 11.17 -12.57
C ARG A 831 3.03 12.29 -13.58
N GLN A 832 3.40 11.95 -14.82
CA GLN A 832 3.58 12.94 -15.90
C GLN A 832 2.27 13.68 -16.19
N ARG A 833 1.14 12.97 -16.26
CA ARG A 833 -0.19 13.55 -16.46
C ARG A 833 -0.63 14.44 -15.30
N GLU A 834 -0.39 14.02 -14.06
CA GLU A 834 -0.68 14.84 -12.86
C GLU A 834 0.19 16.10 -12.81
N LEU A 835 1.49 16.00 -13.13
CA LEU A 835 2.41 17.14 -13.18
C LEU A 835 2.02 18.13 -14.29
N LEU A 836 1.77 17.64 -15.51
CA LEU A 836 1.29 18.47 -16.62
C LEU A 836 -0.05 19.15 -16.25
N ALA A 837 -1.01 18.42 -15.68
CA ALA A 837 -2.29 18.96 -15.24
C ALA A 837 -2.21 19.92 -14.03
N ALA A 838 -1.07 19.97 -13.33
CA ALA A 838 -0.80 20.94 -12.27
C ALA A 838 -0.05 22.18 -12.75
N VAL A 839 0.83 22.05 -13.75
CA VAL A 839 1.77 23.12 -14.16
C VAL A 839 1.40 23.81 -15.48
N SER A 840 0.62 23.16 -16.36
CA SER A 840 0.35 23.65 -17.73
C SER A 840 -0.25 25.06 -17.77
N GLN A 841 -1.28 25.32 -16.96
CA GLN A 841 -1.95 26.62 -16.96
C GLN A 841 -0.99 27.77 -16.55
N SER A 842 -0.07 27.49 -15.62
CA SER A 842 0.96 28.45 -15.20
C SER A 842 2.02 28.68 -16.27
N LEU A 843 2.46 27.63 -16.99
CA LEU A 843 3.42 27.75 -18.09
C LEU A 843 2.82 28.46 -19.30
N LEU A 844 1.59 28.14 -19.68
CA LEU A 844 0.85 28.82 -20.75
C LEU A 844 0.64 30.29 -20.43
N LYS A 845 0.27 30.62 -19.19
CA LYS A 845 0.12 32.02 -18.76
C LYS A 845 1.47 32.75 -18.73
N TYR A 846 2.53 32.12 -18.22
CA TYR A 846 3.87 32.71 -18.23
C TYR A 846 4.37 32.97 -19.67
N LEU A 847 4.16 32.02 -20.60
CA LEU A 847 4.50 32.20 -22.02
C LEU A 847 3.67 33.31 -22.68
N GLN A 848 2.37 33.40 -22.37
CA GLN A 848 1.52 34.50 -22.84
C GLN A 848 2.06 35.87 -22.38
N ASP A 849 2.42 35.99 -21.10
CA ASP A 849 2.79 37.27 -20.50
C ASP A 849 4.26 37.69 -20.79
N ASN A 850 5.12 36.75 -21.21
CA ASN A 850 6.56 36.98 -21.42
C ASN A 850 7.04 36.60 -22.84
N ALA A 851 6.13 36.53 -23.82
CA ALA A 851 6.38 35.95 -25.14
C ALA A 851 7.67 36.43 -25.82
N ARG A 852 7.87 37.76 -25.97
CA ARG A 852 9.09 38.33 -26.60
C ARG A 852 10.36 37.83 -25.91
N GLU A 853 10.42 37.91 -24.58
CA GLU A 853 11.60 37.52 -23.82
C GLU A 853 11.87 36.01 -23.95
N MET A 854 10.83 35.18 -23.94
CA MET A 854 10.95 33.73 -24.11
C MET A 854 11.42 33.32 -25.51
N VAL A 855 10.90 33.91 -26.58
CA VAL A 855 11.27 33.50 -27.95
C VAL A 855 12.60 34.09 -28.42
N MET A 856 13.01 35.25 -27.88
CA MET A 856 14.25 35.92 -28.26
C MET A 856 15.44 35.49 -27.38
N ASN A 857 15.24 35.03 -26.14
CA ASN A 857 16.35 34.56 -25.31
C ASN A 857 16.79 33.13 -25.70
N LYS A 858 18.06 32.95 -26.09
CA LYS A 858 18.65 31.67 -26.53
C LYS A 858 18.45 30.48 -25.56
N ALA A 859 18.32 30.73 -24.26
CA ALA A 859 18.09 29.70 -23.24
C ALA A 859 16.59 29.46 -22.95
N LYS A 860 15.73 30.47 -23.10
CA LYS A 860 14.28 30.34 -22.90
C LYS A 860 13.55 29.87 -24.17
N SER A 861 14.13 30.07 -25.35
CA SER A 861 13.50 29.74 -26.64
C SER A 861 13.23 28.25 -26.83
N VAL A 862 14.05 27.38 -26.22
CA VAL A 862 13.91 25.93 -26.37
C VAL A 862 12.63 25.39 -25.73
N ILE A 863 12.21 25.94 -24.58
CA ILE A 863 11.02 25.46 -23.86
C ILE A 863 9.69 25.95 -24.46
N VAL A 864 9.72 26.89 -25.42
CA VAL A 864 8.49 27.41 -26.07
C VAL A 864 7.78 26.32 -26.87
N ALA A 865 8.54 25.50 -27.60
CA ALA A 865 8.01 24.36 -28.34
C ALA A 865 7.42 23.30 -27.40
N ASP A 866 8.12 22.97 -26.31
CA ASP A 866 7.65 22.00 -25.31
C ASP A 866 6.39 22.46 -24.58
N ILE A 867 6.27 23.75 -24.23
CA ILE A 867 5.06 24.30 -23.60
C ILE A 867 3.87 24.16 -24.56
N LEU A 868 3.98 24.64 -25.80
CA LEU A 868 2.86 24.55 -26.75
C LEU A 868 2.58 23.11 -27.21
N GLY A 869 3.57 22.22 -27.20
CA GLY A 869 3.43 20.81 -27.55
C GLY A 869 2.77 19.98 -26.46
N HIS A 870 3.25 20.08 -25.22
CA HIS A 870 2.92 19.14 -24.14
C HIS A 870 1.96 19.69 -23.08
N ALA A 871 1.68 21.01 -23.05
CA ALA A 871 0.72 21.56 -22.11
C ALA A 871 -0.71 21.03 -22.33
N ILE A 872 -1.46 21.00 -21.22
CA ILE A 872 -2.88 20.65 -21.11
C ILE A 872 -3.65 21.91 -20.77
N GLY A 873 -4.55 22.34 -21.66
CA GLY A 873 -5.33 23.57 -21.53
C GLY A 873 -5.63 24.16 -22.92
N ASP A 874 -6.21 25.36 -22.95
CA ASP A 874 -6.30 26.16 -24.17
C ASP A 874 -4.93 26.74 -24.51
N LEU A 875 -4.38 26.34 -25.66
CA LEU A 875 -3.06 26.76 -26.13
C LEU A 875 -3.10 28.08 -26.90
N GLN A 876 -4.26 28.45 -27.46
CA GLN A 876 -4.38 29.53 -28.44
C GLN A 876 -3.99 30.91 -27.89
N PRO A 877 -4.26 31.30 -26.62
CA PRO A 877 -3.83 32.60 -26.08
C PRO A 877 -2.30 32.75 -26.00
N ALA A 878 -1.58 31.67 -25.64
CA ALA A 878 -0.12 31.66 -25.60
C ALA A 878 0.48 31.56 -27.01
N MET A 879 -0.15 30.78 -27.90
CA MET A 879 0.21 30.69 -29.31
C MET A 879 0.08 32.05 -30.02
N ASN A 880 -1.02 32.76 -29.78
CA ASN A 880 -1.25 34.11 -30.32
C ASN A 880 -0.18 35.09 -29.81
N ALA A 881 0.17 35.06 -28.52
CA ALA A 881 1.21 35.94 -27.97
C ALA A 881 2.59 35.73 -28.63
N VAL A 882 2.94 34.49 -29.00
CA VAL A 882 4.14 34.19 -29.80
C VAL A 882 4.00 34.71 -31.24
N VAL A 883 2.81 34.61 -31.84
CA VAL A 883 2.56 35.08 -33.21
C VAL A 883 2.53 36.61 -33.32
N GLU A 884 2.05 37.36 -32.32
CA GLU A 884 2.11 38.83 -32.33
C GLU A 884 3.56 39.33 -32.42
N VAL A 885 4.52 38.68 -31.74
CA VAL A 885 5.96 39.02 -31.84
C VAL A 885 6.52 38.76 -33.25
N ALA A 886 5.92 37.85 -34.01
CA ALA A 886 6.27 37.61 -35.42
C ALA A 886 5.52 38.54 -36.39
N ALA A 887 4.41 39.17 -35.96
CA ALA A 887 3.59 40.07 -36.76
C ALA A 887 4.06 41.53 -36.70
N GLU A 888 5.16 41.80 -36.00
CA GLU A 888 5.83 43.09 -35.94
C GLU A 888 6.37 43.52 -37.32
N VAL A 889 6.68 44.82 -37.47
CA VAL A 889 7.14 45.36 -38.75
C VAL A 889 8.55 44.83 -39.06
N PHE A 890 8.65 43.97 -40.07
CA PHE A 890 9.94 43.42 -40.50
C PHE A 890 10.79 44.47 -41.24
N VAL A 891 11.93 44.81 -40.64
CA VAL A 891 13.01 45.61 -41.24
C VAL A 891 14.26 44.71 -41.38
N PRO A 892 14.78 44.47 -42.61
CA PRO A 892 15.99 43.67 -42.81
C PRO A 892 17.19 44.26 -42.07
N GLY A 893 17.91 43.42 -41.31
CA GLY A 893 19.04 43.86 -40.47
C GLY A 893 18.64 44.49 -39.13
N GLY A 894 17.34 44.66 -38.85
CA GLY A 894 16.82 45.19 -37.60
C GLY A 894 16.77 46.72 -37.50
N SER A 895 16.44 47.20 -36.31
CA SER A 895 16.38 48.63 -35.98
C SER A 895 16.61 48.86 -34.48
N ASN A 896 17.37 49.88 -34.10
CA ASN A 896 17.74 50.18 -32.71
C ASN A 896 18.35 48.94 -31.99
N ASP A 897 19.27 48.25 -32.66
CA ASP A 897 19.92 47.00 -32.24
C ASP A 897 19.00 45.79 -31.97
N GLU A 898 17.67 45.91 -32.12
CA GLU A 898 16.75 44.76 -32.13
C GLU A 898 16.56 44.18 -33.54
N LEU A 899 16.83 42.88 -33.67
CA LEU A 899 16.45 42.08 -34.85
C LEU A 899 15.00 41.61 -34.72
N HIS A 900 14.24 41.68 -35.82
CA HIS A 900 12.91 41.07 -35.92
C HIS A 900 12.97 39.55 -35.65
N MET A 901 11.91 38.97 -35.07
CA MET A 901 11.87 37.55 -34.67
C MET A 901 12.31 36.56 -35.77
N VAL A 902 11.92 36.82 -37.03
CA VAL A 902 12.27 35.96 -38.18
C VAL A 902 13.76 36.02 -38.58
N GLU A 903 14.47 37.07 -38.16
CA GLU A 903 15.91 37.25 -38.39
C GLU A 903 16.74 37.01 -37.12
N HIS A 904 16.10 37.02 -35.93
CA HIS A 904 16.76 36.77 -34.66
C HIS A 904 17.30 35.34 -34.56
N PRO A 905 18.56 35.10 -34.11
CA PRO A 905 19.18 33.77 -34.03
C PRO A 905 18.40 32.74 -33.20
N ALA A 906 17.61 33.16 -32.20
CA ALA A 906 16.70 32.28 -31.47
C ALA A 906 15.28 32.27 -32.05
N GLY A 907 14.76 33.42 -32.49
CA GLY A 907 13.35 33.59 -32.88
C GLY A 907 12.99 32.78 -34.12
N HIS A 908 13.85 32.76 -35.14
CA HIS A 908 13.61 31.99 -36.35
C HIS A 908 13.63 30.46 -36.11
N LEU A 909 14.34 29.99 -35.07
CA LEU A 909 14.31 28.59 -34.65
C LEU A 909 12.98 28.25 -33.96
N VAL A 910 12.46 29.13 -33.10
CA VAL A 910 11.12 28.95 -32.49
C VAL A 910 10.04 28.91 -33.57
N LEU A 911 10.05 29.84 -34.54
CA LEU A 911 9.12 29.81 -35.68
C LEU A 911 9.22 28.50 -36.44
N LYS A 912 10.44 28.07 -36.80
CA LYS A 912 10.69 26.80 -37.47
C LYS A 912 10.12 25.61 -36.68
N TRP A 913 10.51 25.46 -35.41
CA TRP A 913 10.11 24.31 -34.58
C TRP A 913 8.60 24.22 -34.40
N LEU A 914 7.91 25.35 -34.22
CA LEU A 914 6.45 25.35 -34.08
C LEU A 914 5.74 25.00 -35.39
N ILE A 915 6.25 25.44 -36.55
CA ILE A 915 5.72 25.02 -37.88
C ILE A 915 5.96 23.52 -38.13
N GLU A 916 7.14 22.99 -37.74
CA GLU A 916 7.45 21.56 -37.85
C GLU A 916 6.65 20.69 -36.85
N GLN A 917 6.29 21.26 -35.70
CA GLN A 917 5.55 20.58 -34.63
C GLN A 917 4.06 20.37 -34.95
N ASP A 918 3.45 21.19 -35.83
CA ASP A 918 2.03 21.08 -36.20
C ASP A 918 1.63 19.65 -36.64
N GLY A 919 2.51 18.91 -37.33
CA GLY A 919 2.25 17.51 -37.69
C GLY A 919 2.10 16.57 -36.49
N LYS A 920 2.87 16.79 -35.42
CA LYS A 920 2.74 16.03 -34.17
C LYS A 920 1.49 16.45 -33.38
N MET A 921 1.08 17.71 -33.50
CA MET A 921 -0.16 18.21 -32.89
C MET A 921 -1.38 17.52 -33.53
N GLU A 922 -1.38 17.41 -34.86
CA GLU A 922 -2.39 16.69 -35.64
C GLU A 922 -2.41 15.18 -35.31
N GLU A 923 -1.25 14.51 -35.25
CA GLU A 923 -1.13 13.11 -34.80
C GLU A 923 -1.65 12.87 -33.37
N LEU A 924 -1.53 13.88 -32.49
CA LEU A 924 -2.06 13.87 -31.11
C LEU A 924 -3.54 14.32 -31.02
N GLY A 925 -4.19 14.65 -32.14
CA GLY A 925 -5.58 15.08 -32.19
C GLY A 925 -5.85 16.49 -31.62
N LYS A 926 -4.82 17.34 -31.54
CA LYS A 926 -4.96 18.75 -31.11
C LYS A 926 -5.42 19.65 -32.29
N PRO A 927 -6.45 20.49 -32.13
CA PRO A 927 -6.99 21.33 -33.22
C PRO A 927 -6.18 22.61 -33.53
N GLU A 928 -5.25 22.99 -32.64
CA GLU A 928 -4.41 24.17 -32.81
C GLU A 928 -3.31 23.93 -33.86
N CYS A 929 -3.09 24.92 -34.74
CA CYS A 929 -2.09 24.88 -35.79
C CYS A 929 -1.37 26.24 -35.86
N PHE A 930 -0.07 26.22 -35.55
CA PHE A 930 0.76 27.41 -35.49
C PHE A 930 0.96 28.02 -36.87
N ALA A 931 1.24 27.21 -37.89
CA ALA A 931 1.47 27.69 -39.25
C ALA A 931 0.24 28.41 -39.84
N ARG A 932 -0.98 27.96 -39.50
CA ARG A 932 -2.24 28.65 -39.85
C ARG A 932 -2.33 30.00 -39.17
N THR A 933 -2.22 30.02 -37.83
CA THR A 933 -2.31 31.24 -37.01
C THR A 933 -1.26 32.29 -37.44
N LEU A 934 -0.02 31.85 -37.70
CA LEU A 934 1.08 32.69 -38.19
C LEU A 934 0.75 33.32 -39.55
N VAL A 935 0.31 32.53 -40.54
CA VAL A 935 0.04 33.02 -41.90
C VAL A 935 -1.23 33.88 -41.97
N GLU A 936 -2.19 33.66 -41.10
CA GLU A 936 -3.39 34.50 -40.96
C GLU A 936 -3.07 35.86 -40.31
N ARG A 937 -2.17 35.89 -39.31
CA ARG A 937 -1.92 37.11 -38.52
C ARG A 937 -0.77 37.97 -39.03
N VAL A 938 0.32 37.38 -39.51
CA VAL A 938 1.46 38.09 -40.12
C VAL A 938 1.10 38.68 -41.49
N GLY A 939 0.24 37.99 -42.24
CA GLY A 939 -0.23 38.42 -43.55
C GLY A 939 0.76 38.17 -44.69
N ILE A 940 0.21 38.05 -45.91
CA ILE A 940 0.96 37.58 -47.09
C ILE A 940 2.05 38.55 -47.56
N GLU A 941 1.85 39.86 -47.45
CA GLU A 941 2.87 40.83 -47.90
C GLU A 941 4.07 40.89 -46.94
N SER A 942 3.85 40.73 -45.63
CA SER A 942 4.93 40.60 -44.64
C SER A 942 5.71 39.29 -44.82
N LEU A 943 5.02 38.17 -45.11
CA LEU A 943 5.68 36.91 -45.44
C LEU A 943 6.53 36.99 -46.72
N LYS A 944 6.15 37.84 -47.69
CA LYS A 944 7.00 38.11 -48.86
C LYS A 944 8.27 38.89 -48.50
N SER A 945 8.20 39.83 -47.55
CA SER A 945 9.39 40.62 -47.18
C SER A 945 10.42 39.79 -46.41
N TRP A 946 10.00 38.79 -45.63
CA TRP A 946 10.89 37.82 -44.96
C TRP A 946 11.85 37.08 -45.90
N ALA A 947 11.51 36.95 -47.19
CA ALA A 947 12.38 36.31 -48.18
C ALA A 947 13.67 37.11 -48.49
N GLN A 948 13.78 38.36 -48.01
CA GLN A 948 14.95 39.22 -48.19
C GLN A 948 16.14 38.80 -47.31
N VAL A 949 15.96 37.91 -46.32
CA VAL A 949 17.01 37.54 -45.36
C VAL A 949 17.10 36.02 -45.17
N ASN A 950 18.32 35.51 -44.94
CA ASN A 950 18.61 34.07 -44.95
C ASN A 950 17.74 33.27 -43.97
N ARG A 951 17.52 33.78 -42.75
CA ARG A 951 16.71 33.12 -41.71
C ARG A 951 15.21 33.17 -42.02
N GLY A 952 14.73 34.27 -42.59
CA GLY A 952 13.35 34.40 -43.08
C GLY A 952 13.06 33.42 -44.21
N ALA A 953 13.96 33.28 -45.17
CA ALA A 953 13.83 32.30 -46.24
C ALA A 953 13.79 30.84 -45.72
N ILE A 954 14.51 30.51 -44.64
CA ILE A 954 14.40 29.21 -43.96
C ILE A 954 13.02 29.02 -43.31
N VAL A 955 12.46 30.03 -42.63
CA VAL A 955 11.10 29.94 -42.06
C VAL A 955 10.05 29.79 -43.17
N LEU A 956 10.21 30.48 -44.31
CA LEU A 956 9.34 30.31 -45.47
C LEU A 956 9.45 28.91 -46.09
N CYS A 957 10.64 28.30 -46.13
CA CYS A 957 10.80 26.89 -46.51
C CYS A 957 9.99 25.95 -45.61
N CYS A 958 9.94 26.23 -44.30
CA CYS A 958 9.15 25.44 -43.35
C CYS A 958 7.65 25.60 -43.62
N LEU A 959 7.17 26.81 -43.91
CA LEU A 959 5.76 27.05 -44.29
C LEU A 959 5.36 26.37 -45.61
N LEU A 960 6.26 26.31 -46.60
CA LEU A 960 6.03 25.52 -47.83
C LEU A 960 5.94 24.02 -47.58
N GLN A 961 6.54 23.53 -46.48
CA GLN A 961 6.52 22.13 -46.06
C GLN A 961 5.53 21.86 -44.90
N SER A 962 4.66 22.82 -44.56
CA SER A 962 3.65 22.64 -43.53
C SER A 962 2.68 21.51 -43.89
N LYS A 963 2.37 20.67 -42.90
CA LYS A 963 1.38 19.59 -43.00
C LYS A 963 -0.02 20.10 -43.34
N ASN A 964 -0.34 21.34 -42.93
CA ASN A 964 -1.58 21.98 -43.35
C ASN A 964 -1.50 22.39 -44.83
N GLU A 965 -2.22 21.64 -45.68
CA GLU A 965 -2.19 21.86 -47.14
C GLU A 965 -2.66 23.26 -47.55
N ASP A 966 -3.61 23.87 -46.86
CA ASP A 966 -4.11 25.20 -47.22
C ASP A 966 -3.06 26.28 -46.95
N VAL A 967 -2.32 26.17 -45.84
CA VAL A 967 -1.16 27.02 -45.55
C VAL A 967 -0.08 26.88 -46.62
N SER A 968 0.36 25.66 -46.91
CA SER A 968 1.45 25.44 -47.88
C SER A 968 1.05 25.86 -49.30
N LYS A 969 -0.17 25.57 -49.76
CA LYS A 969 -0.71 26.06 -51.04
C LYS A 969 -0.79 27.59 -51.09
N LYS A 970 -1.30 28.24 -50.03
CA LYS A 970 -1.45 29.71 -49.93
C LYS A 970 -0.10 30.42 -49.97
N VAL A 971 0.90 29.92 -49.24
CA VAL A 971 2.28 30.45 -49.21
C VAL A 971 2.98 30.20 -50.55
N ASN A 972 2.89 29.00 -51.13
CA ASN A 972 3.47 28.68 -52.43
C ASN A 972 2.93 29.60 -53.54
N LYS A 973 1.61 29.79 -53.61
CA LYS A 973 0.95 30.71 -54.55
C LYS A 973 1.40 32.17 -54.41
N ALA A 974 1.70 32.61 -53.19
CA ALA A 974 2.20 33.96 -52.92
C ALA A 974 3.67 34.14 -53.31
N LEU A 975 4.55 33.19 -52.92
CA LEU A 975 5.99 33.28 -53.10
C LEU A 975 6.46 32.95 -54.53
N LYS A 976 5.72 32.15 -55.31
CA LYS A 976 6.05 31.89 -56.73
C LYS A 976 6.20 33.16 -57.58
N ARG A 977 5.53 34.26 -57.20
CA ARG A 977 5.67 35.58 -57.86
C ARG A 977 6.99 36.29 -57.55
N LEU A 978 7.76 35.84 -56.56
CA LEU A 978 9.05 36.42 -56.19
C LEU A 978 10.25 35.77 -56.87
N ILE A 979 10.10 34.59 -57.49
CA ILE A 979 11.22 33.80 -58.06
C ILE A 979 12.18 34.66 -58.92
N PRO A 980 11.73 35.57 -59.81
CA PRO A 980 12.64 36.42 -60.58
C PRO A 980 13.50 37.35 -59.72
N LYS A 981 12.97 37.87 -58.60
CA LYS A 981 13.71 38.71 -57.66
C LYS A 981 14.65 37.90 -56.77
N LEU A 982 14.21 36.73 -56.30
CA LEU A 982 15.04 35.85 -55.47
C LEU A 982 16.27 35.34 -56.23
N LYS A 983 16.16 35.12 -57.54
CA LYS A 983 17.30 34.78 -58.42
C LYS A 983 18.35 35.89 -58.57
N MET A 984 18.08 37.11 -58.09
CA MET A 984 19.07 38.21 -58.04
C MET A 984 19.81 38.28 -56.71
N MET A 985 19.55 37.36 -55.76
CA MET A 985 20.16 37.31 -54.44
C MET A 985 21.18 36.16 -54.37
N GLU A 986 22.38 36.40 -54.88
CA GLU A 986 23.44 35.40 -54.93
C GLU A 986 24.05 35.09 -53.54
N ASN A 987 24.53 33.86 -53.35
CA ASN A 987 25.23 33.36 -52.16
C ASN A 987 24.41 33.33 -50.84
N VAL A 988 23.07 33.30 -50.91
CA VAL A 988 22.18 33.20 -49.74
C VAL A 988 21.51 31.83 -49.68
N LYS A 989 22.14 30.87 -48.99
CA LYS A 989 21.71 29.45 -48.90
C LYS A 989 20.23 29.24 -48.55
N GLY A 990 19.67 30.04 -47.65
CA GLY A 990 18.24 29.97 -47.31
C GLY A 990 17.32 30.37 -48.48
N VAL A 991 17.75 31.30 -49.33
CA VAL A 991 17.04 31.73 -50.55
C VAL A 991 17.24 30.71 -51.67
N GLU A 992 18.42 30.12 -51.80
CA GLU A 992 18.69 29.00 -52.73
C GLU A 992 17.74 27.82 -52.46
N MET A 993 17.63 27.37 -51.20
CA MET A 993 16.67 26.33 -50.77
C MET A 993 15.21 26.73 -50.98
N LEU A 994 14.89 28.03 -50.87
CA LEU A 994 13.54 28.54 -51.10
C LEU A 994 13.18 28.53 -52.60
N ILE A 995 14.13 28.88 -53.48
CA ILE A 995 13.97 28.79 -54.92
C ILE A 995 13.74 27.34 -55.34
N GLU A 996 14.56 26.40 -54.85
CA GLU A 996 14.42 24.95 -55.10
C GLU A 996 13.00 24.46 -54.77
N LYS A 997 12.49 24.76 -53.57
CA LYS A 997 11.15 24.34 -53.13
C LYS A 997 10.00 25.04 -53.89
N LEU A 998 10.25 26.21 -54.48
CA LEU A 998 9.27 26.92 -55.31
C LEU A 998 9.32 26.49 -56.79
N THR A 999 10.41 25.86 -57.26
CA THR A 999 10.58 25.35 -58.63
C THR A 999 10.43 23.84 -58.77
N ALA A 1000 10.44 23.08 -57.67
CA ALA A 1000 9.93 21.72 -57.62
C ALA A 1000 8.48 21.66 -58.17
N LYS A 1001 8.18 20.60 -58.92
CA LYS A 1001 6.88 20.39 -59.59
C LYS A 1001 5.84 19.83 -58.63
#